data_AF-A0A365TJN8-F1
#
_entry.id   AF-A0A365TJN8-F1
#
_cell.length_a   1.000
_cell.length_b   1.000
_cell.length_c   1.000
_cell.angle_alpha   90.00
_cell.angle_beta   90.00
_cell.angle_gamma   90.00
#
_symmetry.space_group_name_H-M   'P 1'
#
loop_
_entity.id
_entity.type
_entity.pdbx_description
1 polymer ?
#
loop_
_entity_poly.entity_id
_entity_poly.type
_entity_poly.pdbx_seq_one_letter_code
_entity_poly.pdbx_strand_id
1 'polypeptide(L)'
;MLERIQKIENVGNYSRALAGRLPLGRVSVIYGENRNGKSTLCDILYSLSINDPQLVLDRKSVVQGQEPDAINPQIELKFSDRQQAIKFRNSEWDSQLSEESNLYIFDHGFIHRNVMAGTKYSRENSTNFSGFILGESIAAFDALEVRNQQLRIDRQTLSKHKEELEGHEIGDFTAFVELPAPAKTLDELDADIQASKQAQEQIATQITNITQITQRSNLNCLSNDVSIAAILEEINNCLALSMVNVHNASKAIVAEHKNKVNKKELFNGWAASGVEHVDEDCPFCGQELGADAQELIESYRTAFDDTFQKFVRNTKVEVTRLRAKALVDVNLERLTEKHEQNVTTLETYFEDTIKEKLNELDYEATLAQRFESVTEAFKALIDEAVTTNNAIVTALAEKYDAPYNFINSISFDDLQSNIDAFNGAIQSYTDAIKPVNSLLTEFKAGQNVADLRERKRLEAASEANITLSRKRLNLDAVCNQYNNLKVQINVDKASYDAEKEALELAQEAFLNTYFVTINELFNRIGSTDFDISRKVNRGGTRTVYDLEVKFKRKLVDNSKLHCLFSESDRRALALCIFLAKIERLPDEDKAKAILVMDDPVTSFDSERISSILRILHALEPSIKQIIITTHYKGMASAVMRKFVDVNALKIYQDETGSKFGETTKAEMTATPHDERYSEIMDFVKRRTQENHIGKLRLFIEDEMRQRYKLPLSNLSLTARDTFSQCIDALRDGNYMDADTAHSLHDFRTTLNETGHELAEWSFEDSRTYAEGMMEFIYKKL
;
A
#
# COMPACT_ATOMS: atom_id res chain seq x y z
N MET A 1 -0.67 -12.42 48.42
CA MET A 1 0.26 -12.05 49.50
C MET A 1 1.05 -13.29 49.88
N LEU A 2 2.29 -13.12 50.32
CA LEU A 2 3.06 -14.20 50.94
C LEU A 2 2.42 -14.50 52.29
N GLU A 3 1.78 -15.66 52.43
CA GLU A 3 1.08 -16.04 53.65
C GLU A 3 2.04 -16.63 54.66
N ARG A 4 2.94 -17.53 54.24
CA ARG A 4 3.88 -18.24 55.13
C ARG A 4 5.15 -18.65 54.42
N ILE A 5 6.27 -18.59 55.15
CA ILE A 5 7.52 -19.26 54.78
C ILE A 5 7.42 -20.68 55.36
N GLN A 6 7.16 -21.69 54.53
CA GLN A 6 6.94 -23.05 55.04
C GLN A 6 8.26 -23.72 55.42
N LYS A 7 9.25 -23.62 54.53
CA LYS A 7 10.57 -24.22 54.71
C LYS A 7 11.66 -23.42 54.01
N ILE A 8 12.83 -23.31 54.66
CA ILE A 8 14.10 -22.94 54.04
C ILE A 8 15.16 -23.90 54.56
N GLU A 9 15.84 -24.62 53.67
CA GLU A 9 16.80 -25.68 54.01
C GLU A 9 18.02 -25.56 53.10
N ASN A 10 19.22 -25.67 53.69
CA ASN A 10 20.52 -25.56 53.02
C ASN A 10 20.76 -24.26 52.22
N VAL A 11 20.23 -23.12 52.70
CA VAL A 11 20.48 -21.79 52.10
C VAL A 11 21.04 -20.84 53.16
N GLY A 12 22.26 -20.36 52.95
CA GLY A 12 23.00 -19.48 53.85
C GLY A 12 23.17 -20.14 55.21
N ASN A 13 22.69 -19.45 56.25
CA ASN A 13 22.70 -19.98 57.62
C ASN A 13 21.44 -20.80 57.95
N TYR A 14 20.49 -20.97 57.02
CA TYR A 14 19.30 -21.81 57.21
C TYR A 14 19.62 -23.26 56.88
N SER A 15 20.09 -24.04 57.86
CA SER A 15 20.28 -25.48 57.69
C SER A 15 18.96 -26.19 57.42
N ARG A 16 17.96 -25.96 58.28
CA ARG A 16 16.59 -26.49 58.20
C ARG A 16 15.63 -25.65 59.04
N ALA A 17 15.11 -24.58 58.47
CA ALA A 17 14.13 -23.69 59.10
C ALA A 17 12.71 -24.09 58.68
N LEU A 18 11.87 -24.47 59.65
CA LEU A 18 10.47 -24.84 59.43
C LEU A 18 9.58 -23.78 60.09
N ALA A 19 8.83 -23.03 59.27
CA ALA A 19 8.06 -21.87 59.74
C ALA A 19 6.61 -21.85 59.23
N GLY A 20 6.10 -22.98 58.71
CA GLY A 20 4.75 -23.07 58.13
C GLY A 20 3.56 -22.82 59.08
N ARG A 21 3.81 -22.65 60.39
CA ARG A 21 2.81 -22.25 61.39
C ARG A 21 2.78 -20.75 61.65
N LEU A 22 3.80 -20.00 61.21
CA LEU A 22 3.94 -18.57 61.44
C LEU A 22 3.34 -17.79 60.26
N PRO A 23 2.24 -17.05 60.47
CA PRO A 23 1.62 -16.25 59.41
C PRO A 23 2.35 -14.93 59.19
N LEU A 24 2.37 -14.51 57.92
CA LEU A 24 2.67 -13.15 57.49
C LEU A 24 1.36 -12.49 57.06
N GLY A 25 1.06 -11.35 57.65
CA GLY A 25 -0.13 -10.56 57.34
C GLY A 25 0.17 -9.43 56.38
N ARG A 26 -0.79 -8.49 56.27
CA ARG A 26 -0.69 -7.33 55.39
C ARG A 26 0.52 -6.45 55.71
N VAL A 27 0.82 -6.26 56.99
CA VAL A 27 2.08 -5.67 57.46
C VAL A 27 2.77 -6.67 58.37
N SER A 28 4.00 -7.03 58.02
CA SER A 28 4.81 -7.97 58.80
C SER A 28 6.17 -7.37 59.11
N VAL A 29 6.64 -7.57 60.34
CA VAL A 29 8.01 -7.22 60.76
C VAL A 29 8.76 -8.48 61.15
N ILE A 30 9.94 -8.66 60.57
CA ILE A 30 10.82 -9.79 60.84
C ILE A 30 12.09 -9.24 61.48
N TYR A 31 12.17 -9.35 62.81
CA TYR A 31 13.35 -8.95 63.57
C TYR A 31 14.42 -10.04 63.51
N GLY A 32 15.69 -9.68 63.44
CA GLY A 32 16.75 -10.66 63.63
C GLY A 32 18.09 -9.98 63.77
N GLU A 33 18.96 -10.49 64.63
CA GLU A 33 20.30 -9.92 64.78
C GLU A 33 21.13 -10.06 63.49
N ASN A 34 22.25 -9.35 63.44
CA ASN A 34 23.20 -9.52 62.35
C ASN A 34 23.69 -10.97 62.31
N ARG A 35 23.93 -11.49 61.10
CA ARG A 35 24.30 -12.89 60.83
C ARG A 35 23.17 -13.92 60.92
N ASN A 36 21.98 -13.57 61.42
CA ASN A 36 20.85 -14.53 61.50
C ASN A 36 20.17 -14.85 60.16
N GLY A 37 20.63 -14.32 59.01
CA GLY A 37 20.11 -14.72 57.69
C GLY A 37 18.96 -13.85 57.13
N LYS A 38 18.75 -12.63 57.62
CA LYS A 38 17.78 -11.66 57.06
C LYS A 38 18.00 -11.40 55.57
N SER A 39 19.22 -10.98 55.19
CA SER A 39 19.54 -10.68 53.79
C SER A 39 19.46 -11.92 52.90
N THR A 40 19.76 -13.12 53.43
CA THR A 40 19.54 -14.39 52.72
C THR A 40 18.06 -14.62 52.40
N LEU A 41 17.14 -14.27 53.32
CA LEU A 41 15.70 -14.33 53.04
C LEU A 41 15.30 -13.37 51.92
N CYS A 42 15.86 -12.16 51.90
CA CYS A 42 15.59 -11.19 50.84
C CYS A 42 16.15 -11.64 49.48
N ASP A 43 17.34 -12.24 49.43
CA ASP A 43 17.91 -12.82 48.21
C ASP A 43 17.04 -13.96 47.66
N ILE A 44 16.48 -14.81 48.54
CA ILE A 44 15.53 -15.87 48.14
C ILE A 44 14.28 -15.26 47.48
N LEU A 45 13.70 -14.22 48.10
CA LEU A 45 12.51 -13.55 47.57
C LEU A 45 12.83 -12.79 46.26
N TYR A 46 14.03 -12.22 46.16
CA TYR A 46 14.50 -11.56 44.95
C TYR A 46 14.72 -12.57 43.81
N SER A 47 15.36 -13.71 44.08
CA SER A 47 15.51 -14.84 43.14
C SER A 47 14.18 -15.27 42.55
N LEU A 48 13.16 -15.44 43.39
CA LEU A 48 11.81 -15.78 42.94
C LEU A 48 11.20 -14.67 42.07
N SER A 49 11.43 -13.39 42.40
CA SER A 49 10.84 -12.25 41.69
C SER A 49 11.33 -12.12 40.25
N ILE A 50 12.61 -12.40 40.00
CA ILE A 50 13.22 -12.33 38.65
C ILE A 50 13.40 -13.70 38.00
N ASN A 51 12.92 -14.76 38.67
CA ASN A 51 13.10 -16.15 38.27
C ASN A 51 14.57 -16.51 37.95
N ASP A 52 15.49 -16.10 38.82
CA ASP A 52 16.93 -16.37 38.70
C ASP A 52 17.42 -17.30 39.82
N PRO A 53 17.52 -18.62 39.56
CA PRO A 53 18.00 -19.60 40.54
C PRO A 53 19.41 -19.36 41.07
N GLN A 54 20.29 -18.68 40.32
CA GLN A 54 21.70 -18.51 40.71
C GLN A 54 21.83 -17.77 42.04
N LEU A 55 20.95 -16.80 42.30
CA LEU A 55 20.91 -16.06 43.58
C LEU A 55 20.70 -16.97 44.80
N VAL A 56 19.99 -18.09 44.66
CA VAL A 56 19.84 -19.08 45.73
C VAL A 56 21.05 -20.01 45.79
N LEU A 57 21.59 -20.39 44.63
CA LEU A 57 22.75 -21.28 44.52
C LEU A 57 24.03 -20.64 45.04
N ASP A 58 24.25 -19.36 44.80
CA ASP A 58 25.37 -18.56 45.34
C ASP A 58 25.29 -18.45 46.88
N ARG A 59 24.10 -18.63 47.43
CA ARG A 59 23.82 -18.67 48.86
C ARG A 59 23.75 -20.10 49.40
N LYS A 60 24.25 -21.12 48.70
CA LYS A 60 24.26 -22.50 49.22
C LYS A 60 24.97 -22.58 50.58
N SER A 61 24.36 -23.30 51.53
CA SER A 61 24.97 -23.50 52.85
C SER A 61 26.31 -24.21 52.75
N VAL A 62 27.25 -23.86 53.62
CA VAL A 62 28.52 -24.57 53.79
C VAL A 62 28.38 -25.49 54.99
N VAL A 63 28.41 -26.80 54.77
CA VAL A 63 28.26 -27.82 55.82
C VAL A 63 29.57 -28.59 55.96
N GLN A 64 30.12 -28.63 57.18
CA GLN A 64 31.39 -29.31 57.44
C GLN A 64 31.27 -30.82 57.15
N GLY A 65 32.20 -31.34 56.33
CA GLY A 65 32.24 -32.76 55.98
C GLY A 65 31.28 -33.19 54.86
N GLN A 66 30.60 -32.26 54.19
CA GLN A 66 29.81 -32.52 52.98
C GLN A 66 30.39 -31.76 51.79
N GLU A 67 30.51 -32.44 50.65
CA GLU A 67 30.87 -31.79 49.39
C GLU A 67 29.75 -30.83 48.95
N PRO A 68 30.08 -29.69 48.33
CA PRO A 68 29.09 -28.70 47.88
C PRO A 68 27.97 -29.32 47.05
N ASP A 69 28.26 -30.31 46.20
CA ASP A 69 27.28 -30.96 45.31
C ASP A 69 26.26 -31.84 46.05
N ALA A 70 26.58 -32.31 47.26
CA ALA A 70 25.67 -33.10 48.08
C ALA A 70 24.64 -32.24 48.84
N ILE A 71 24.90 -30.94 48.97
CA ILE A 71 24.04 -29.99 49.65
C ILE A 71 22.95 -29.57 48.65
N ASN A 72 21.68 -29.72 49.01
CA ASN A 72 20.57 -29.37 48.12
C ASN A 72 19.68 -28.31 48.77
N PRO A 73 19.72 -27.05 48.26
CA PRO A 73 18.79 -26.00 48.66
C PRO A 73 17.33 -26.44 48.47
N GLN A 74 16.51 -26.29 49.50
CA GLN A 74 15.07 -26.52 49.41
C GLN A 74 14.30 -25.38 50.08
N ILE A 75 13.43 -24.73 49.31
CA ILE A 75 12.62 -23.60 49.79
C ILE A 75 11.16 -23.90 49.49
N GLU A 76 10.25 -23.55 50.39
CA GLU A 76 8.80 -23.65 50.19
C GLU A 76 8.10 -22.38 50.69
N LEU A 77 7.47 -21.64 49.77
CA LEU A 77 6.82 -20.36 50.02
C LEU A 77 5.33 -20.46 49.67
N LYS A 78 4.45 -20.19 50.64
CA LYS A 78 3.01 -20.27 50.47
C LYS A 78 2.43 -18.88 50.21
N PHE A 79 1.84 -18.70 49.03
CA PHE A 79 1.10 -17.50 48.68
C PHE A 79 -0.41 -17.73 48.79
N SER A 80 -1.14 -16.68 49.15
CA SER A 80 -2.59 -16.71 49.40
C SER A 80 -3.45 -16.96 48.16
N ASP A 81 -2.95 -16.61 46.98
CA ASP A 81 -3.61 -16.74 45.68
C ASP A 81 -3.41 -18.13 45.04
N ARG A 82 -2.75 -19.06 45.75
CA ARG A 82 -2.44 -20.40 45.25
C ARG A 82 -2.82 -21.47 46.23
N GLN A 83 -3.21 -22.65 45.74
CA GLN A 83 -3.43 -23.81 46.61
C GLN A 83 -2.13 -24.47 47.07
N GLN A 84 -1.15 -24.61 46.18
CA GLN A 84 0.17 -25.19 46.50
C GLN A 84 1.21 -24.10 46.79
N ALA A 85 2.25 -24.45 47.56
CA ALA A 85 3.40 -23.58 47.79
C ALA A 85 4.35 -23.64 46.57
N ILE A 86 4.99 -22.50 46.29
CA ILE A 86 6.08 -22.40 45.32
C ILE A 86 7.33 -23.02 45.94
N LYS A 87 8.03 -23.88 45.20
CA LYS A 87 9.17 -24.62 45.72
C LYS A 87 10.43 -24.38 44.89
N PHE A 88 11.55 -24.24 45.58
CA PHE A 88 12.87 -24.33 44.98
C PHE A 88 13.41 -25.73 45.22
N ARG A 89 13.64 -26.50 44.16
CA ARG A 89 14.19 -27.87 44.21
C ARG A 89 14.96 -28.15 42.92
N ASN A 90 15.95 -29.05 42.99
CA ASN A 90 16.76 -29.41 41.82
C ASN A 90 17.41 -28.19 41.14
N SER A 91 17.83 -27.20 41.93
CA SER A 91 18.46 -25.96 41.46
C SER A 91 17.57 -25.04 40.62
N GLU A 92 16.24 -25.20 40.65
CA GLU A 92 15.27 -24.36 39.92
C GLU A 92 14.02 -24.06 40.77
N TRP A 93 13.28 -23.01 40.38
CA TRP A 93 11.94 -22.73 40.89
C TRP A 93 10.89 -23.55 40.12
N ASP A 94 10.01 -24.26 40.83
CA ASP A 94 8.99 -25.13 40.23
C ASP A 94 7.84 -24.36 39.56
N SER A 95 7.67 -23.09 39.92
CA SER A 95 6.62 -22.21 39.44
C SER A 95 6.99 -20.75 39.65
N GLN A 96 6.56 -19.89 38.73
CA GLN A 96 6.71 -18.44 38.85
C GLN A 96 5.58 -17.84 39.69
N LEU A 97 5.69 -16.57 40.10
CA LEU A 97 4.60 -15.84 40.74
C LEU A 97 3.38 -15.73 39.81
N SER A 98 2.18 -15.65 40.38
CA SER A 98 0.97 -15.34 39.60
C SER A 98 0.88 -13.84 39.29
N GLU A 99 0.16 -13.48 38.23
CA GLU A 99 -0.09 -12.08 37.83
C GLU A 99 -0.74 -11.22 38.93
N GLU A 100 -1.35 -11.85 39.94
CA GLU A 100 -1.94 -11.18 41.10
C GLU A 100 -0.92 -10.73 42.15
N SER A 101 0.35 -11.17 42.10
CA SER A 101 1.34 -10.90 43.15
C SER A 101 2.72 -10.55 42.56
N ASN A 102 3.14 -9.29 42.75
CA ASN A 102 4.44 -8.80 42.29
C ASN A 102 5.35 -8.48 43.48
N LEU A 103 6.51 -9.14 43.57
CA LEU A 103 7.48 -8.89 44.63
C LEU A 103 8.40 -7.70 44.27
N TYR A 104 8.42 -6.69 45.14
CA TYR A 104 9.35 -5.56 45.05
C TYR A 104 10.31 -5.60 46.23
N ILE A 105 11.58 -5.87 45.96
CA ILE A 105 12.61 -6.07 46.99
C ILE A 105 13.50 -4.82 47.07
N PHE A 106 13.54 -4.22 48.25
CA PHE A 106 14.51 -3.19 48.62
C PHE A 106 15.56 -3.81 49.54
N ASP A 107 16.75 -4.09 49.02
CA ASP A 107 17.87 -4.68 49.76
C ASP A 107 19.16 -3.87 49.55
N HIS A 108 20.25 -4.27 50.20
CA HIS A 108 21.55 -3.65 49.94
C HIS A 108 21.99 -3.82 48.47
N GLY A 109 21.62 -4.94 47.85
CA GLY A 109 21.85 -5.19 46.43
C GLY A 109 21.13 -4.17 45.53
N PHE A 110 19.91 -3.75 45.85
CA PHE A 110 19.20 -2.71 45.10
C PHE A 110 20.00 -1.40 45.05
N ILE A 111 20.60 -1.00 46.17
CA ILE A 111 21.46 0.20 46.26
C ILE A 111 22.68 0.04 45.34
N HIS A 112 23.35 -1.12 45.41
CA HIS A 112 24.53 -1.41 44.61
C HIS A 112 24.22 -1.49 43.11
N ARG A 113 23.09 -2.10 42.73
CA ARG A 113 22.67 -2.33 41.34
C ARG A 113 22.15 -1.06 40.68
N ASN A 114 21.33 -0.26 41.38
CA ASN A 114 20.55 0.83 40.77
C ASN A 114 20.99 2.24 41.17
N VAL A 115 21.79 2.42 42.23
CA VAL A 115 22.15 3.75 42.74
C VAL A 115 23.65 3.97 42.68
N MET A 116 24.47 3.19 43.40
CA MET A 116 25.94 3.30 43.39
C MET A 116 26.63 1.98 43.72
N ALA A 117 27.59 1.56 42.90
CA ALA A 117 28.51 0.47 43.20
C ALA A 117 29.70 0.95 44.07
N GLY A 118 29.58 0.85 45.40
CA GLY A 118 30.62 1.29 46.34
C GLY A 118 30.82 2.80 46.38
N THR A 119 31.99 3.30 45.96
CA THR A 119 32.30 4.75 45.88
C THR A 119 32.12 5.35 44.48
N LYS A 120 31.87 4.53 43.46
CA LYS A 120 31.80 4.99 42.06
C LYS A 120 30.44 4.70 41.44
N TYR A 121 29.93 5.68 40.71
CA TYR A 121 28.75 5.54 39.86
C TYR A 121 29.18 4.96 38.51
N SER A 122 28.62 3.81 38.11
CA SER A 122 28.97 3.14 36.85
C SER A 122 27.86 3.25 35.80
N ARG A 123 28.20 3.02 34.53
CA ARG A 123 27.20 2.95 33.44
C ARG A 123 26.23 1.77 33.61
N GLU A 124 26.68 0.69 34.25
CA GLU A 124 25.83 -0.44 34.59
C GLU A 124 24.74 -0.02 35.58
N ASN A 125 25.07 0.85 36.55
CA ASN A 125 24.08 1.42 37.45
C ASN A 125 23.02 2.23 36.71
N SER A 126 23.41 3.07 35.76
CA SER A 126 22.47 3.83 34.93
C SER A 126 21.55 2.92 34.11
N THR A 127 22.10 1.82 33.58
CA THR A 127 21.35 0.83 32.79
C THR A 127 20.29 0.15 33.66
N ASN A 128 20.68 -0.33 34.84
CA ASN A 128 19.78 -0.97 35.78
C ASN A 128 18.72 0.00 36.32
N PHE A 129 19.13 1.23 36.67
CA PHE A 129 18.23 2.30 37.09
C PHE A 129 17.17 2.63 36.01
N SER A 130 17.63 2.80 34.76
CA SER A 130 16.73 3.05 33.63
C SER A 130 15.78 1.87 33.42
N GLY A 131 16.28 0.64 33.52
CA GLY A 131 15.47 -0.58 33.45
C GLY A 131 14.42 -0.68 34.56
N PHE A 132 14.79 -0.37 35.80
CA PHE A 132 13.87 -0.37 36.94
C PHE A 132 12.74 0.67 36.79
N ILE A 133 13.06 1.85 36.27
CA ILE A 133 12.10 2.94 36.10
C ILE A 133 11.19 2.69 34.90
N LEU A 134 11.77 2.29 33.77
CA LEU A 134 11.13 2.23 32.46
C LEU A 134 10.74 0.82 32.01
N GLY A 135 10.88 -0.20 32.86
CA GLY A 135 10.76 -1.61 32.47
C GLY A 135 9.61 -1.95 31.52
N GLU A 136 8.42 -1.40 31.75
CA GLU A 136 7.25 -1.58 30.87
C GLU A 136 7.38 -0.87 29.52
N SER A 137 7.96 0.33 29.49
CA SER A 137 8.20 1.07 28.24
C SER A 137 9.22 0.39 27.35
N ILE A 138 10.16 -0.40 27.89
CA ILE A 138 11.19 -1.10 27.11
C ILE A 138 10.55 -2.08 26.13
N ALA A 139 9.55 -2.85 26.57
CA ALA A 139 8.84 -3.78 25.70
C ALA A 139 8.12 -3.07 24.54
N ALA A 140 7.53 -1.90 24.81
CA ALA A 140 6.88 -1.08 23.78
C ALA A 140 7.89 -0.52 22.75
N PHE A 141 9.07 -0.08 23.19
CA PHE A 141 10.14 0.35 22.29
C PHE A 141 10.74 -0.81 21.47
N ASP A 142 10.91 -1.99 22.08
CA ASP A 142 11.37 -3.19 21.37
C ASP A 142 10.35 -3.60 20.28
N ALA A 143 9.04 -3.54 20.59
CA ALA A 143 7.98 -3.78 19.60
C ALA A 143 7.97 -2.75 18.46
N LEU A 144 8.27 -1.47 18.74
CA LEU A 144 8.48 -0.45 17.71
C LEU A 144 9.69 -0.78 16.83
N GLU A 145 10.81 -1.23 17.39
CA GLU A 145 11.99 -1.59 16.60
C GLU A 145 11.74 -2.80 15.69
N VAL A 146 10.97 -3.80 16.15
CA VAL A 146 10.52 -4.92 15.30
C VAL A 146 9.71 -4.41 14.10
N ARG A 147 8.76 -3.48 14.32
CA ARG A 147 7.99 -2.87 13.23
C ARG A 147 8.86 -2.02 12.29
N ASN A 148 9.85 -1.31 12.82
CA ASN A 148 10.82 -0.55 12.02
C ASN A 148 11.63 -1.48 11.11
N GLN A 149 12.03 -2.65 11.60
CA GLN A 149 12.70 -3.68 10.80
C GLN A 149 11.77 -4.20 9.70
N GLN A 150 10.51 -4.48 10.01
CA GLN A 150 9.52 -4.90 9.01
C GLN A 150 9.34 -3.84 7.92
N LEU A 151 9.18 -2.56 8.27
CA LEU A 151 9.11 -1.45 7.32
C LEU A 151 10.34 -1.35 6.40
N ARG A 152 11.53 -1.72 6.88
CA ARG A 152 12.74 -1.78 6.03
C ARG A 152 12.67 -2.92 5.03
N ILE A 153 12.22 -4.09 5.47
CA ILE A 153 12.02 -5.26 4.60
C ILE A 153 10.98 -4.94 3.53
N ASP A 154 9.85 -4.34 3.91
CA ASP A 154 8.77 -3.99 2.99
C ASP A 154 9.23 -2.98 1.94
N ARG A 155 10.01 -1.96 2.34
CA ARG A 155 10.62 -1.00 1.40
C ARG A 155 11.58 -1.66 0.42
N GLN A 156 12.36 -2.65 0.87
CA GLN A 156 13.23 -3.43 -0.03
C GLN A 156 12.40 -4.25 -1.01
N THR A 157 11.34 -4.91 -0.55
CA THR A 157 10.41 -5.65 -1.40
C THR A 157 9.72 -4.75 -2.41
N LEU A 158 9.29 -3.55 -2.00
CA LEU A 158 8.72 -2.54 -2.89
C LEU A 158 9.71 -2.10 -3.99
N SER A 159 10.99 -1.91 -3.63
CA SER A 159 12.06 -1.62 -4.60
C SER A 159 12.25 -2.75 -5.60
N LYS A 160 12.22 -4.01 -5.15
CA LYS A 160 12.32 -5.17 -6.04
C LYS A 160 11.17 -5.26 -7.04
N HIS A 161 9.92 -5.05 -6.60
CA HIS A 161 8.78 -5.00 -7.52
C HIS A 161 8.89 -3.84 -8.50
N LYS A 162 9.43 -2.70 -8.07
CA LYS A 162 9.71 -1.58 -8.98
C LYS A 162 10.73 -1.98 -10.06
N GLU A 163 11.85 -2.56 -9.66
CA GLU A 163 12.91 -3.02 -10.57
C GLU A 163 12.39 -4.09 -11.56
N GLU A 164 11.57 -5.03 -11.07
CA GLU A 164 10.92 -6.06 -11.90
C GLU A 164 10.05 -5.43 -13.00
N LEU A 165 9.19 -4.48 -12.63
CA LEU A 165 8.32 -3.76 -13.56
C LEU A 165 9.12 -2.90 -14.57
N GLU A 166 10.14 -2.17 -14.11
CA GLU A 166 11.02 -1.37 -14.98
C GLU A 166 11.79 -2.24 -15.98
N GLY A 167 12.16 -3.47 -15.59
CA GLY A 167 12.80 -4.46 -16.46
C GLY A 167 11.95 -4.89 -17.68
N HIS A 168 10.63 -4.63 -17.66
CA HIS A 168 9.73 -4.92 -18.77
C HIS A 168 9.55 -3.76 -19.76
N GLU A 169 10.37 -2.70 -19.71
CA GLU A 169 10.31 -1.55 -20.63
C GLU A 169 8.90 -0.96 -20.71
N ILE A 170 8.33 -0.64 -19.55
CA ILE A 170 6.94 -0.15 -19.40
C ILE A 170 6.79 1.36 -19.69
N GLY A 171 7.89 2.07 -19.98
CA GLY A 171 7.89 3.51 -20.20
C GLY A 171 7.81 4.30 -18.89
N ASP A 172 6.84 5.21 -18.77
CA ASP A 172 6.60 5.94 -17.53
C ASP A 172 6.02 5.01 -16.47
N PHE A 173 6.86 4.66 -15.48
CA PHE A 173 6.50 3.78 -14.38
C PHE A 173 5.25 4.24 -13.63
N THR A 174 5.16 5.54 -13.33
CA THR A 174 4.08 6.07 -12.49
C THR A 174 2.76 5.99 -13.23
N ALA A 175 2.75 6.43 -14.48
CA ALA A 175 1.57 6.35 -15.33
C ALA A 175 1.14 4.90 -15.57
N PHE A 176 2.08 3.98 -15.79
CA PHE A 176 1.78 2.57 -16.08
C PHE A 176 1.14 1.82 -14.91
N VAL A 177 1.68 1.99 -13.71
CA VAL A 177 1.19 1.29 -12.51
C VAL A 177 -0.20 1.79 -12.08
N GLU A 178 -0.56 3.01 -12.47
CA GLU A 178 -1.89 3.60 -12.27
C GLU A 178 -2.90 3.20 -13.34
N LEU A 179 -2.48 2.56 -14.44
CA LEU A 179 -3.41 2.09 -15.46
C LEU A 179 -4.36 1.03 -14.89
N PRO A 180 -5.67 1.14 -15.18
CA PRO A 180 -6.62 0.10 -14.83
C PRO A 180 -6.33 -1.19 -15.58
N ALA A 181 -6.63 -2.33 -14.96
CA ALA A 181 -6.58 -3.62 -15.62
C ALA A 181 -7.56 -3.62 -16.82
N PRO A 182 -7.12 -4.03 -18.02
CA PRO A 182 -8.01 -4.15 -19.17
C PRO A 182 -9.15 -5.14 -18.89
N ALA A 183 -10.36 -4.83 -19.39
CA ALA A 183 -11.50 -5.74 -19.29
C ALA A 183 -11.43 -6.91 -20.29
N LYS A 184 -10.66 -6.74 -21.38
CA LYS A 184 -10.45 -7.75 -22.42
C LYS A 184 -9.44 -8.81 -21.96
N THR A 185 -9.60 -10.01 -22.49
CA THR A 185 -8.65 -11.12 -22.34
C THR A 185 -7.39 -10.89 -23.18
N LEU A 186 -6.32 -11.65 -22.89
CA LEU A 186 -5.09 -11.61 -23.69
C LEU A 186 -5.35 -12.00 -25.15
N ASP A 187 -6.20 -13.00 -25.40
CA ASP A 187 -6.52 -13.45 -26.75
C ASP A 187 -7.27 -12.38 -27.55
N GLU A 188 -8.21 -11.66 -26.92
CA GLU A 188 -8.92 -10.53 -27.55
C GLU A 188 -7.97 -9.37 -27.86
N LEU A 189 -7.03 -9.05 -26.96
CA LEU A 189 -6.02 -8.01 -27.20
C LEU A 189 -5.03 -8.42 -28.30
N ASP A 190 -4.62 -9.68 -28.35
CA ASP A 190 -3.75 -10.21 -29.41
C ASP A 190 -4.46 -10.19 -30.77
N ALA A 191 -5.76 -10.49 -30.82
CA ALA A 191 -6.59 -10.35 -32.02
C ALA A 191 -6.70 -8.88 -32.48
N ASP A 192 -6.93 -7.94 -31.55
CA ASP A 192 -7.00 -6.50 -31.85
C ASP A 192 -5.66 -5.97 -32.40
N ILE A 193 -4.52 -6.40 -31.83
CA ILE A 193 -3.18 -6.04 -32.33
C ILE A 193 -2.98 -6.56 -33.75
N GLN A 194 -3.37 -7.82 -34.03
CA GLN A 194 -3.28 -8.37 -35.39
C GLN A 194 -4.17 -7.60 -36.37
N ALA A 195 -5.41 -7.29 -35.99
CA ALA A 195 -6.32 -6.52 -36.82
C ALA A 195 -5.77 -5.12 -37.14
N SER A 196 -5.19 -4.43 -36.15
CA SER A 196 -4.55 -3.13 -36.34
C SER A 196 -3.34 -3.21 -37.29
N LYS A 197 -2.49 -4.23 -37.15
CA LYS A 197 -1.36 -4.46 -38.07
C LYS A 197 -1.81 -4.72 -39.50
N GLN A 198 -2.84 -5.53 -39.69
CA GLN A 198 -3.42 -5.79 -41.01
C GLN A 198 -3.98 -4.50 -41.63
N ALA A 199 -4.69 -3.67 -40.86
CA ALA A 199 -5.18 -2.37 -41.33
C ALA A 199 -4.03 -1.45 -41.75
N GLN A 200 -2.92 -1.42 -40.99
CA GLN A 200 -1.73 -0.63 -41.36
C GLN A 200 -1.05 -1.13 -42.65
N GLU A 201 -0.97 -2.45 -42.87
CA GLU A 201 -0.45 -3.05 -44.09
C GLU A 201 -1.32 -2.72 -45.31
N GLN A 202 -2.63 -2.79 -45.17
CA GLN A 202 -3.59 -2.38 -46.20
C GLN A 202 -3.41 -0.91 -46.58
N ILE A 203 -3.34 -0.01 -45.58
CA ILE A 203 -3.11 1.42 -45.83
C ILE A 203 -1.74 1.65 -46.49
N ALA A 204 -0.69 0.92 -46.08
CA ALA A 204 0.64 1.04 -46.69
C ALA A 204 0.67 0.60 -48.16
N THR A 205 -0.05 -0.48 -48.47
CA THR A 205 -0.21 -0.97 -49.84
C THR A 205 -0.96 0.04 -50.69
N GLN A 206 -2.03 0.63 -50.15
CA GLN A 206 -2.80 1.68 -50.82
C GLN A 206 -1.95 2.93 -51.12
N ILE A 207 -1.13 3.38 -50.17
CA ILE A 207 -0.19 4.50 -50.38
C ILE A 207 0.81 4.19 -51.50
N THR A 208 1.30 2.95 -51.58
CA THR A 208 2.29 2.53 -52.59
C THR A 208 1.69 2.55 -53.99
N ASN A 209 0.44 2.13 -54.13
CA ASN A 209 -0.25 2.03 -55.42
C ASN A 209 -0.99 3.31 -55.83
N ILE A 210 -0.89 4.39 -55.05
CA ILE A 210 -1.71 5.60 -55.22
C ILE A 210 -1.55 6.27 -56.58
N THR A 211 -0.31 6.31 -57.10
CA THR A 211 -0.01 6.87 -58.41
C THR A 211 -0.64 6.04 -59.53
N GLN A 212 -0.66 4.72 -59.37
CA GLN A 212 -1.30 3.83 -60.33
C GLN A 212 -2.83 3.99 -60.29
N ILE A 213 -3.42 4.06 -59.09
CA ILE A 213 -4.87 4.23 -58.89
C ILE A 213 -5.37 5.56 -59.49
N THR A 214 -4.66 6.66 -59.24
CA THR A 214 -5.05 8.00 -59.72
C THR A 214 -4.88 8.17 -61.23
N GLN A 215 -3.98 7.40 -61.86
CA GLN A 215 -3.74 7.41 -63.32
C GLN A 215 -4.67 6.49 -64.13
N ARG A 216 -5.47 5.62 -63.49
CA ARG A 216 -6.42 4.77 -64.22
C ARG A 216 -7.40 5.60 -65.04
N SER A 217 -7.79 5.09 -66.20
CA SER A 217 -8.76 5.74 -67.10
C SER A 217 -10.15 5.81 -66.45
N ASN A 218 -10.98 6.73 -66.94
CA ASN A 218 -12.44 6.68 -66.78
C ASN A 218 -13.06 6.02 -68.02
N LEU A 219 -14.35 5.68 -67.97
CA LEU A 219 -15.06 5.12 -69.10
C LEU A 219 -15.31 6.15 -70.19
N ASN A 220 -15.25 5.73 -71.45
CA ASN A 220 -15.41 6.56 -72.64
C ASN A 220 -16.85 6.53 -73.15
N CYS A 221 -17.41 7.69 -73.46
CA CYS A 221 -18.70 7.78 -74.12
C CYS A 221 -18.62 7.26 -75.57
N LEU A 222 -19.71 6.65 -76.02
CA LEU A 222 -19.90 6.41 -77.45
C LEU A 222 -20.26 7.74 -78.11
N SER A 223 -19.76 7.95 -79.32
CA SER A 223 -19.93 9.21 -80.05
C SER A 223 -20.53 8.90 -81.40
N ASN A 224 -21.70 9.44 -81.70
CA ASN A 224 -22.16 9.57 -83.08
C ASN A 224 -23.28 10.61 -83.22
N ASP A 225 -23.17 11.48 -84.21
CA ASP A 225 -24.25 12.36 -84.68
C ASP A 225 -24.57 11.95 -86.12
N VAL A 226 -25.33 10.86 -86.28
CA VAL A 226 -25.81 10.47 -87.61
C VAL A 226 -26.92 11.45 -87.99
N SER A 227 -26.70 12.25 -89.03
CA SER A 227 -27.70 13.16 -89.59
C SER A 227 -27.65 13.12 -91.11
N ILE A 228 -28.80 12.83 -91.71
CA ILE A 228 -28.93 12.67 -93.17
C ILE A 228 -29.86 13.71 -93.81
N ALA A 229 -30.45 14.60 -93.01
CA ALA A 229 -31.50 15.52 -93.43
C ALA A 229 -31.13 16.32 -94.70
N ALA A 230 -29.90 16.85 -94.75
CA ALA A 230 -29.41 17.61 -95.90
C ALA A 230 -29.27 16.75 -97.18
N ILE A 231 -28.81 15.51 -97.05
CA ILE A 231 -28.64 14.60 -98.20
C ILE A 231 -30.00 14.19 -98.76
N LEU A 232 -30.96 13.89 -97.89
CA LEU A 232 -32.32 13.53 -98.27
C LEU A 232 -33.04 14.68 -98.98
N GLU A 233 -32.87 15.91 -98.50
CA GLU A 233 -33.43 17.12 -99.12
C GLU A 233 -32.82 17.36 -100.51
N GLU A 234 -31.50 17.22 -100.66
CA GLU A 234 -30.83 17.30 -101.96
C GLU A 234 -31.38 16.29 -102.98
N ILE A 235 -31.63 15.04 -102.55
CA ILE A 235 -32.17 13.98 -103.41
C ILE A 235 -33.58 14.33 -103.88
N ASN A 236 -34.50 14.65 -102.96
CA ASN A 236 -35.88 14.97 -103.33
C ASN A 236 -35.97 16.24 -104.18
N ASN A 237 -35.13 17.25 -103.92
CA ASN A 237 -35.03 18.44 -104.76
C ASN A 237 -34.59 18.09 -106.19
N CYS A 238 -33.60 17.20 -106.35
CA CYS A 238 -33.15 16.73 -107.66
C CYS A 238 -34.25 15.98 -108.41
N LEU A 239 -34.98 15.08 -107.75
CA LEU A 239 -36.08 14.31 -108.32
C LEU A 239 -37.24 15.22 -108.80
N ALA A 240 -37.52 16.30 -108.05
CA ALA A 240 -38.57 17.25 -108.34
C ALA A 240 -38.28 18.20 -109.52
N LEU A 241 -37.02 18.33 -109.95
CA LEU A 241 -36.68 19.17 -111.12
C LEU A 241 -37.46 18.71 -112.35
N SER A 242 -38.05 19.61 -113.12
CA SER A 242 -38.68 19.22 -114.39
C SER A 242 -38.67 20.38 -115.35
N MET A 243 -38.70 20.09 -116.64
CA MET A 243 -38.73 21.13 -117.66
C MET A 243 -40.11 21.15 -118.31
N VAL A 244 -41.00 22.01 -117.79
CA VAL A 244 -42.40 22.09 -118.24
C VAL A 244 -42.59 22.99 -119.48
N ASN A 245 -41.61 23.77 -119.93
CA ASN A 245 -41.83 24.74 -121.01
C ASN A 245 -40.62 24.96 -121.93
N VAL A 246 -40.66 24.44 -123.16
CA VAL A 246 -39.84 24.94 -124.28
C VAL A 246 -40.78 25.50 -125.36
N HIS A 247 -40.70 26.81 -125.63
CA HIS A 247 -41.43 27.64 -126.63
C HIS A 247 -42.85 27.24 -127.10
N ASN A 248 -43.88 28.02 -126.71
CA ASN A 248 -45.31 27.74 -126.92
C ASN A 248 -45.77 27.55 -128.38
N ALA A 249 -45.12 28.14 -129.37
CA ALA A 249 -45.52 27.99 -130.77
C ALA A 249 -45.08 26.63 -131.36
N SER A 250 -43.83 26.24 -131.11
CA SER A 250 -43.26 24.97 -131.59
C SER A 250 -43.79 23.74 -130.81
N LYS A 251 -44.40 23.95 -129.63
CA LYS A 251 -44.96 22.89 -128.78
C LYS A 251 -46.13 22.14 -129.38
N ALA A 252 -47.10 22.82 -129.97
CA ALA A 252 -48.35 22.16 -130.36
C ALA A 252 -48.06 21.07 -131.39
N ILE A 253 -47.17 21.39 -132.34
CA ILE A 253 -46.76 20.51 -133.43
C ILE A 253 -45.94 19.32 -132.88
N VAL A 254 -44.93 19.59 -132.05
CA VAL A 254 -44.09 18.55 -131.44
C VAL A 254 -44.89 17.66 -130.46
N ALA A 255 -45.84 18.23 -129.71
CA ALA A 255 -46.68 17.49 -128.76
C ALA A 255 -47.76 16.65 -129.46
N GLU A 256 -48.32 17.15 -130.56
CA GLU A 256 -49.22 16.34 -131.40
C GLU A 256 -48.47 15.16 -132.01
N HIS A 257 -47.24 15.39 -132.52
CA HIS A 257 -46.41 14.29 -133.01
C HIS A 257 -46.05 13.31 -131.89
N LYS A 258 -45.68 13.80 -130.70
CA LYS A 258 -45.43 12.98 -129.50
C LYS A 258 -46.61 12.05 -129.18
N ASN A 259 -47.85 12.46 -129.42
CA ASN A 259 -49.02 11.61 -129.18
C ASN A 259 -49.15 10.42 -130.15
N LYS A 260 -48.48 10.46 -131.30
CA LYS A 260 -48.46 9.39 -132.32
C LYS A 260 -47.33 8.38 -132.08
N VAL A 261 -46.45 8.61 -131.10
CA VAL A 261 -45.26 7.79 -130.83
C VAL A 261 -45.45 6.93 -129.57
N ASN A 262 -44.88 5.72 -129.59
CA ASN A 262 -44.89 4.79 -128.46
C ASN A 262 -43.84 5.19 -127.41
N LYS A 263 -44.07 4.91 -126.12
CA LYS A 263 -43.21 5.37 -124.99
C LYS A 263 -43.00 6.89 -124.94
N LYS A 264 -44.11 7.64 -124.79
CA LYS A 264 -44.14 9.11 -124.77
C LYS A 264 -43.15 9.75 -123.76
N GLU A 265 -42.86 9.09 -122.66
CA GLU A 265 -42.00 9.65 -121.59
C GLU A 265 -40.53 9.83 -121.99
N LEU A 266 -40.02 9.03 -122.93
CA LEU A 266 -38.63 9.12 -123.42
C LEU A 266 -38.50 9.95 -124.71
N PHE A 267 -39.64 10.36 -125.27
CA PHE A 267 -39.71 10.96 -126.58
C PHE A 267 -38.89 12.24 -126.68
N ASN A 268 -38.89 13.07 -125.64
CA ASN A 268 -38.23 14.37 -125.68
C ASN A 268 -36.70 14.20 -125.78
N GLY A 269 -36.10 13.28 -125.02
CA GLY A 269 -34.67 13.02 -125.08
C GLY A 269 -34.25 12.37 -126.40
N TRP A 270 -35.04 11.43 -126.90
CA TRP A 270 -34.79 10.82 -128.21
C TRP A 270 -34.92 11.84 -129.34
N ALA A 271 -35.96 12.68 -129.31
CA ALA A 271 -36.19 13.68 -130.35
C ALA A 271 -35.11 14.77 -130.31
N ALA A 272 -34.72 15.26 -129.12
CA ALA A 272 -33.63 16.23 -128.98
C ALA A 272 -32.31 15.70 -129.56
N SER A 273 -31.95 14.44 -129.28
CA SER A 273 -30.77 13.83 -129.88
C SER A 273 -30.94 13.52 -131.36
N GLY A 274 -32.12 13.02 -131.76
CA GLY A 274 -32.41 12.66 -133.14
C GLY A 274 -32.33 13.84 -134.09
N VAL A 275 -32.75 15.04 -133.65
CA VAL A 275 -32.68 16.28 -134.43
C VAL A 275 -31.25 16.68 -134.79
N GLU A 276 -30.28 16.39 -133.93
CA GLU A 276 -28.86 16.62 -134.23
C GLU A 276 -28.34 15.71 -135.36
N HIS A 277 -29.01 14.57 -135.60
CA HIS A 277 -28.64 13.62 -136.65
C HIS A 277 -29.38 13.86 -137.96
N VAL A 278 -30.30 14.83 -138.00
CA VAL A 278 -31.06 15.18 -139.21
C VAL A 278 -30.33 16.28 -139.98
N ASP A 279 -29.97 15.96 -141.22
CA ASP A 279 -29.38 16.90 -142.19
C ASP A 279 -30.37 17.11 -143.37
N GLU A 280 -29.99 16.77 -144.61
CA GLU A 280 -30.86 16.91 -145.79
C GLU A 280 -31.84 15.74 -145.97
N ASP A 281 -31.41 14.52 -145.61
CA ASP A 281 -32.20 13.29 -145.73
C ASP A 281 -32.72 12.79 -144.37
N CYS A 282 -33.82 12.01 -144.40
CA CYS A 282 -34.34 11.34 -143.23
C CYS A 282 -33.32 10.29 -142.72
N PRO A 283 -32.81 10.40 -141.47
CA PRO A 283 -31.76 9.52 -140.96
C PRO A 283 -32.21 8.07 -140.73
N PHE A 284 -33.51 7.76 -140.87
CA PHE A 284 -34.04 6.40 -140.69
C PHE A 284 -34.24 5.66 -142.01
N CYS A 285 -34.90 6.29 -142.99
CA CYS A 285 -35.24 5.64 -144.26
C CYS A 285 -34.40 6.14 -145.45
N GLY A 286 -33.58 7.17 -145.28
CA GLY A 286 -32.73 7.76 -146.33
C GLY A 286 -33.52 8.49 -147.43
N GLN A 287 -34.76 8.88 -147.16
CA GLN A 287 -35.59 9.64 -148.10
C GLN A 287 -35.39 11.14 -147.92
N GLU A 288 -35.39 11.90 -149.03
CA GLU A 288 -35.39 13.37 -149.02
C GLU A 288 -36.58 13.91 -148.20
N LEU A 289 -36.32 14.92 -147.37
CA LEU A 289 -37.32 15.51 -146.47
C LEU A 289 -38.12 16.61 -147.18
N GLY A 290 -39.43 16.41 -147.31
CA GLY A 290 -40.35 17.42 -147.84
C GLY A 290 -40.54 18.63 -146.92
N ALA A 291 -41.15 19.70 -147.44
CA ALA A 291 -41.33 20.98 -146.73
C ALA A 291 -42.02 20.85 -145.35
N ASP A 292 -43.09 20.05 -145.26
CA ASP A 292 -43.81 19.81 -144.00
C ASP A 292 -42.92 19.12 -142.94
N ALA A 293 -42.01 18.24 -143.38
CA ALA A 293 -41.07 17.57 -142.48
C ALA A 293 -40.00 18.53 -141.97
N GLN A 294 -39.49 19.42 -142.83
CA GLN A 294 -38.50 20.45 -142.46
C GLN A 294 -39.08 21.45 -141.46
N GLU A 295 -40.33 21.90 -141.62
CA GLU A 295 -41.01 22.79 -140.66
C GLU A 295 -41.16 22.13 -139.27
N LEU A 296 -41.51 20.85 -139.25
CA LEU A 296 -41.56 20.05 -138.04
C LEU A 296 -40.18 19.92 -137.38
N ILE A 297 -39.12 19.66 -138.16
CA ILE A 297 -37.73 19.55 -137.67
C ILE A 297 -37.23 20.88 -137.11
N GLU A 298 -37.56 22.02 -137.73
CA GLU A 298 -37.18 23.33 -137.20
C GLU A 298 -37.95 23.67 -135.91
N SER A 299 -39.22 23.24 -135.82
CA SER A 299 -39.98 23.29 -134.58
C SER A 299 -39.33 22.43 -133.49
N TYR A 300 -38.78 21.27 -133.85
CA TYR A 300 -37.98 20.44 -132.95
C TYR A 300 -36.68 21.12 -132.48
N ARG A 301 -35.91 21.74 -133.40
CA ARG A 301 -34.68 22.50 -133.07
C ARG A 301 -34.97 23.64 -132.09
N THR A 302 -36.07 24.35 -132.31
CA THR A 302 -36.53 25.42 -131.41
C THR A 302 -37.04 24.88 -130.07
N ALA A 303 -37.70 23.71 -130.08
CA ALA A 303 -38.22 23.06 -128.88
C ALA A 303 -37.14 22.34 -128.04
N PHE A 304 -35.94 22.13 -128.59
CA PHE A 304 -34.82 21.46 -127.92
C PHE A 304 -33.53 22.28 -128.05
N ASP A 305 -33.60 23.54 -127.63
CA ASP A 305 -32.50 24.51 -127.71
C ASP A 305 -31.34 24.23 -126.73
N ASP A 306 -30.35 25.12 -126.75
CA ASP A 306 -29.20 25.13 -125.83
C ASP A 306 -29.61 25.12 -124.35
N THR A 307 -30.77 25.69 -124.00
CA THR A 307 -31.29 25.75 -122.63
C THR A 307 -31.73 24.36 -122.17
N PHE A 308 -32.43 23.62 -123.02
CA PHE A 308 -32.82 22.23 -122.76
C PHE A 308 -31.60 21.32 -122.58
N GLN A 309 -30.61 21.42 -123.48
CA GLN A 309 -29.40 20.60 -123.42
C GLN A 309 -28.55 20.86 -122.16
N LYS A 310 -28.43 22.14 -121.75
CA LYS A 310 -27.76 22.51 -120.49
C LYS A 310 -28.50 21.95 -119.27
N PHE A 311 -29.82 22.01 -119.24
CA PHE A 311 -30.63 21.43 -118.16
C PHE A 311 -30.43 19.91 -118.04
N VAL A 312 -30.48 19.19 -119.16
CA VAL A 312 -30.24 17.72 -119.21
C VAL A 312 -28.85 17.38 -118.69
N ARG A 313 -27.81 18.10 -119.16
CA ARG A 313 -26.43 17.88 -118.72
C ARG A 313 -26.25 18.13 -117.22
N ASN A 314 -26.73 19.27 -116.72
CA ASN A 314 -26.58 19.65 -115.31
C ASN A 314 -27.32 18.67 -114.39
N THR A 315 -28.54 18.28 -114.75
CA THR A 315 -29.32 17.30 -113.97
C THR A 315 -28.63 15.94 -113.94
N LYS A 316 -28.06 15.47 -115.06
CA LYS A 316 -27.29 14.21 -115.11
C LYS A 316 -26.02 14.25 -114.26
N VAL A 317 -25.29 15.37 -114.27
CA VAL A 317 -24.11 15.57 -113.39
C VAL A 317 -24.54 15.51 -111.93
N GLU A 318 -25.62 16.18 -111.58
CA GLU A 318 -26.14 16.21 -110.21
C GLU A 318 -26.62 14.85 -109.73
N VAL A 319 -27.36 14.11 -110.57
CA VAL A 319 -27.74 12.71 -110.30
C VAL A 319 -26.51 11.83 -110.07
N THR A 320 -25.45 12.00 -110.86
CA THR A 320 -24.21 11.22 -110.70
C THR A 320 -23.51 11.55 -109.38
N ARG A 321 -23.50 12.82 -108.97
CA ARG A 321 -22.97 13.27 -107.67
C ARG A 321 -23.74 12.65 -106.51
N LEU A 322 -25.08 12.65 -106.58
CA LEU A 322 -25.93 12.11 -105.53
C LEU A 322 -25.80 10.59 -105.38
N ARG A 323 -25.65 9.85 -106.48
CA ARG A 323 -25.41 8.38 -106.45
C ARG A 323 -24.12 7.98 -105.74
N ALA A 324 -23.14 8.87 -105.66
CA ALA A 324 -21.85 8.60 -105.02
C ALA A 324 -21.86 8.85 -103.50
N LYS A 325 -22.93 9.43 -102.94
CA LYS A 325 -23.04 9.70 -101.50
C LYS A 325 -23.50 8.45 -100.75
N ALA A 326 -22.81 8.10 -99.67
CA ALA A 326 -23.30 7.13 -98.69
C ALA A 326 -24.36 7.81 -97.80
N LEU A 327 -25.45 7.10 -97.49
CA LEU A 327 -26.50 7.61 -96.61
C LEU A 327 -26.09 7.55 -95.14
N VAL A 328 -25.49 6.43 -94.72
CA VAL A 328 -25.09 6.18 -93.34
C VAL A 328 -23.62 5.75 -93.34
N ASP A 329 -22.78 6.48 -92.60
CA ASP A 329 -21.35 6.18 -92.43
C ASP A 329 -21.05 5.97 -90.94
N VAL A 330 -21.30 4.75 -90.47
CA VAL A 330 -21.14 4.35 -89.07
C VAL A 330 -20.39 3.04 -89.00
N ASN A 331 -19.33 3.01 -88.19
CA ASN A 331 -18.49 1.84 -87.99
C ASN A 331 -18.81 1.15 -86.66
N LEU A 332 -19.45 -0.02 -86.72
CA LEU A 332 -19.82 -0.82 -85.55
C LEU A 332 -18.59 -1.36 -84.81
N GLU A 333 -17.54 -1.78 -85.51
CA GLU A 333 -16.31 -2.32 -84.89
C GLU A 333 -15.70 -1.28 -83.94
N ARG A 334 -15.65 -0.01 -84.35
CA ARG A 334 -15.15 1.07 -83.50
C ARG A 334 -16.01 1.30 -82.25
N LEU A 335 -17.32 1.06 -82.33
CA LEU A 335 -18.21 1.14 -81.16
C LEU A 335 -17.99 -0.06 -80.23
N THR A 336 -17.81 -1.26 -80.79
CA THR A 336 -17.47 -2.49 -80.05
C THR A 336 -16.14 -2.35 -79.32
N GLU A 337 -15.09 -1.88 -79.99
CA GLU A 337 -13.78 -1.62 -79.38
C GLU A 337 -13.89 -0.66 -78.19
N LYS A 338 -14.68 0.41 -78.31
CA LYS A 338 -14.92 1.35 -77.20
C LYS A 338 -15.67 0.70 -76.04
N HIS A 339 -16.63 -0.19 -76.33
CA HIS A 339 -17.34 -0.93 -75.30
C HIS A 339 -16.40 -1.89 -74.55
N GLU A 340 -15.62 -2.68 -75.27
CA GLU A 340 -14.63 -3.61 -74.68
C GLU A 340 -13.56 -2.87 -73.85
N GLN A 341 -13.11 -1.70 -74.31
CA GLN A 341 -12.20 -0.83 -73.55
C GLN A 341 -12.82 -0.36 -72.23
N ASN A 342 -14.11 -0.05 -72.22
CA ASN A 342 -14.81 0.34 -71.01
C ASN A 342 -14.92 -0.83 -70.02
N VAL A 343 -15.28 -2.02 -70.50
CA VAL A 343 -15.31 -3.24 -69.67
C VAL A 343 -13.94 -3.51 -69.06
N THR A 344 -12.88 -3.51 -69.88
CA THR A 344 -11.50 -3.69 -69.41
C THR A 344 -11.08 -2.61 -68.41
N THR A 345 -11.52 -1.37 -68.59
CA THR A 345 -11.22 -0.28 -67.66
C THR A 345 -11.84 -0.55 -66.28
N LEU A 346 -13.05 -1.12 -66.20
CA LEU A 346 -13.67 -1.49 -64.92
C LEU A 346 -12.90 -2.57 -64.18
N GLU A 347 -12.39 -3.58 -64.90
CA GLU A 347 -11.59 -4.66 -64.31
C GLU A 347 -10.31 -4.16 -63.62
N THR A 348 -9.80 -2.99 -64.01
CA THR A 348 -8.64 -2.38 -63.35
C THR A 348 -8.91 -1.86 -61.94
N TYR A 349 -10.18 -1.72 -61.52
CA TYR A 349 -10.60 -1.28 -60.18
C TYR A 349 -10.96 -2.47 -59.29
N PHE A 350 -9.93 -3.19 -58.84
CA PHE A 350 -10.08 -4.42 -58.06
C PHE A 350 -10.21 -4.20 -56.55
N GLU A 351 -10.08 -2.96 -56.05
CA GLU A 351 -10.15 -2.68 -54.61
C GLU A 351 -11.56 -2.95 -54.07
N ASP A 352 -11.67 -3.73 -52.97
CA ASP A 352 -12.96 -4.17 -52.42
C ASP A 352 -13.94 -3.00 -52.20
N THR A 353 -13.44 -1.86 -51.72
CA THR A 353 -14.23 -0.65 -51.46
C THR A 353 -14.95 -0.05 -52.67
N ILE A 354 -14.38 -0.21 -53.88
CA ILE A 354 -14.99 0.29 -55.12
C ILE A 354 -15.72 -0.85 -55.84
N LYS A 355 -15.17 -2.07 -55.77
CA LYS A 355 -15.74 -3.27 -56.37
C LYS A 355 -17.11 -3.61 -55.79
N GLU A 356 -17.30 -3.52 -54.47
CA GLU A 356 -18.59 -3.71 -53.82
C GLU A 356 -19.63 -2.69 -54.34
N LYS A 357 -19.27 -1.41 -54.41
CA LYS A 357 -20.16 -0.35 -54.92
C LYS A 357 -20.50 -0.51 -56.40
N LEU A 358 -19.56 -1.00 -57.21
CA LEU A 358 -19.80 -1.29 -58.62
C LEU A 358 -20.75 -2.48 -58.79
N ASN A 359 -20.61 -3.51 -57.95
CA ASN A 359 -21.49 -4.68 -57.95
C ASN A 359 -22.91 -4.36 -57.46
N GLU A 360 -23.06 -3.50 -56.44
CA GLU A 360 -24.37 -3.04 -55.95
C GLU A 360 -25.21 -2.36 -57.04
N LEU A 361 -24.55 -1.78 -58.03
CA LEU A 361 -25.17 -1.04 -59.14
C LEU A 361 -25.25 -1.84 -60.44
N ASP A 362 -24.83 -3.12 -60.41
CA ASP A 362 -24.87 -4.09 -61.51
C ASP A 362 -24.37 -3.51 -62.86
N TYR A 363 -23.26 -2.78 -62.79
CA TYR A 363 -22.81 -1.95 -63.90
C TYR A 363 -22.33 -2.75 -65.12
N GLU A 364 -21.68 -3.88 -64.92
CA GLU A 364 -21.23 -4.75 -66.02
C GLU A 364 -22.44 -5.23 -66.85
N ALA A 365 -23.47 -5.74 -66.18
CA ALA A 365 -24.70 -6.18 -66.84
C ALA A 365 -25.43 -5.01 -67.50
N THR A 366 -25.53 -3.87 -66.82
CA THR A 366 -26.18 -2.67 -67.35
C THR A 366 -25.49 -2.16 -68.61
N LEU A 367 -24.16 -2.06 -68.63
CA LEU A 367 -23.41 -1.59 -69.81
C LEU A 367 -23.50 -2.57 -70.98
N ALA A 368 -23.44 -3.88 -70.72
CA ALA A 368 -23.62 -4.90 -71.75
C ALA A 368 -25.01 -4.80 -72.40
N GLN A 369 -26.06 -4.66 -71.59
CA GLN A 369 -27.43 -4.49 -72.07
C GLN A 369 -27.60 -3.23 -72.93
N ARG A 370 -27.03 -2.09 -72.50
CA ARG A 370 -27.11 -0.85 -73.29
C ARG A 370 -26.35 -0.97 -74.61
N PHE A 371 -25.23 -1.69 -74.63
CA PHE A 371 -24.47 -1.90 -75.87
C PHE A 371 -25.22 -2.84 -76.83
N GLU A 372 -25.89 -3.87 -76.32
CA GLU A 372 -26.78 -4.72 -77.12
C GLU A 372 -27.88 -3.91 -77.80
N SER A 373 -28.52 -2.97 -77.09
CA SER A 373 -29.48 -2.04 -77.71
C SER A 373 -28.88 -1.18 -78.83
N VAL A 374 -27.59 -0.81 -78.72
CA VAL A 374 -26.87 -0.07 -79.77
C VAL A 374 -26.65 -0.96 -81.00
N THR A 375 -26.25 -2.22 -80.82
CA THR A 375 -26.00 -3.14 -81.94
C THR A 375 -27.29 -3.51 -82.67
N GLU A 376 -28.39 -3.71 -81.93
CA GLU A 376 -29.72 -3.93 -82.50
C GLU A 376 -30.22 -2.74 -83.31
N ALA A 377 -30.14 -1.53 -82.74
CA ALA A 377 -30.55 -0.31 -83.44
C ALA A 377 -29.66 -0.01 -84.66
N PHE A 378 -28.37 -0.30 -84.59
CA PHE A 378 -27.46 -0.18 -85.74
C PHE A 378 -27.85 -1.13 -86.87
N LYS A 379 -28.18 -2.39 -86.54
CA LYS A 379 -28.61 -3.36 -87.54
C LYS A 379 -29.89 -2.91 -88.25
N ALA A 380 -30.89 -2.47 -87.49
CA ALA A 380 -32.13 -1.92 -88.05
C ALA A 380 -31.87 -0.69 -88.95
N LEU A 381 -30.96 0.19 -88.54
CA LEU A 381 -30.54 1.35 -89.33
C LEU A 381 -29.90 0.95 -90.67
N ILE A 382 -28.98 -0.02 -90.66
CA ILE A 382 -28.31 -0.47 -91.90
C ILE A 382 -29.29 -1.18 -92.83
N ASP A 383 -30.15 -2.06 -92.31
CA ASP A 383 -31.15 -2.77 -93.10
C ASP A 383 -32.11 -1.79 -93.81
N GLU A 384 -32.55 -0.74 -93.09
CA GLU A 384 -33.37 0.32 -93.67
C GLU A 384 -32.59 1.23 -94.61
N ALA A 385 -31.34 1.57 -94.30
CA ALA A 385 -30.49 2.37 -95.18
C ALA A 385 -30.27 1.69 -96.54
N VAL A 386 -30.11 0.37 -96.56
CA VAL A 386 -30.02 -0.43 -97.81
C VAL A 386 -31.33 -0.35 -98.59
N THR A 387 -32.47 -0.51 -97.91
CA THR A 387 -33.81 -0.43 -98.51
C THR A 387 -34.06 0.94 -99.13
N THR A 388 -33.81 2.01 -98.37
CA THR A 388 -33.92 3.39 -98.81
C THR A 388 -32.94 3.71 -99.95
N ASN A 389 -31.70 3.24 -99.88
CA ASN A 389 -30.71 3.44 -100.95
C ASN A 389 -31.13 2.78 -102.26
N ASN A 390 -31.73 1.59 -102.22
CA ASN A 390 -32.26 0.94 -103.42
C ASN A 390 -33.37 1.77 -104.06
N ALA A 391 -34.29 2.33 -103.26
CA ALA A 391 -35.33 3.23 -103.76
C ALA A 391 -34.75 4.50 -104.39
N ILE A 392 -33.73 5.10 -103.75
CA ILE A 392 -33.00 6.27 -104.27
C ILE A 392 -32.30 5.93 -105.59
N VAL A 393 -31.56 4.82 -105.66
CA VAL A 393 -30.84 4.40 -106.87
C VAL A 393 -31.82 4.18 -108.03
N THR A 394 -32.96 3.54 -107.78
CA THR A 394 -34.01 3.36 -108.80
C THR A 394 -34.57 4.70 -109.27
N ALA A 395 -34.97 5.59 -108.36
CA ALA A 395 -35.51 6.90 -108.73
C ALA A 395 -34.48 7.77 -109.45
N LEU A 396 -33.21 7.75 -109.03
CA LEU A 396 -32.11 8.45 -109.69
C LEU A 396 -31.74 7.79 -111.04
N ALA A 397 -31.95 6.48 -111.22
CA ALA A 397 -31.84 5.80 -112.52
C ALA A 397 -32.85 6.34 -113.52
N GLU A 398 -34.12 6.34 -113.12
CA GLU A 398 -35.21 6.92 -113.90
C GLU A 398 -34.95 8.40 -114.20
N LYS A 399 -34.44 9.15 -113.21
CA LYS A 399 -34.10 10.56 -113.37
C LYS A 399 -33.00 10.79 -114.39
N TYR A 400 -32.00 9.92 -114.42
CA TYR A 400 -30.89 10.04 -115.36
C TYR A 400 -31.34 9.78 -116.80
N ASP A 401 -32.21 8.79 -117.00
CA ASP A 401 -32.71 8.43 -118.32
C ASP A 401 -33.67 9.48 -118.89
N ALA A 402 -34.49 10.09 -118.03
CA ALA A 402 -35.39 11.17 -118.39
C ALA A 402 -35.27 12.40 -117.46
N PRO A 403 -34.19 13.21 -117.57
CA PRO A 403 -33.91 14.31 -116.62
C PRO A 403 -34.96 15.40 -116.57
N TYR A 404 -35.70 15.56 -117.67
CA TYR A 404 -36.76 16.55 -117.86
C TYR A 404 -38.11 16.14 -117.25
N ASN A 405 -38.27 14.87 -116.86
CA ASN A 405 -39.48 14.38 -116.22
C ASN A 405 -39.44 14.62 -114.71
N PHE A 406 -40.59 14.99 -114.16
CA PHE A 406 -40.81 15.05 -112.73
C PHE A 406 -40.89 13.63 -112.14
N ILE A 407 -40.24 13.40 -111.00
CA ILE A 407 -40.34 12.16 -110.23
C ILE A 407 -40.84 12.53 -108.82
N ASN A 408 -41.83 11.78 -108.31
CA ASN A 408 -42.37 11.99 -106.96
C ASN A 408 -41.27 11.87 -105.90
N SER A 409 -41.37 12.66 -104.84
CA SER A 409 -40.46 12.57 -103.69
C SER A 409 -40.53 11.19 -103.03
N ILE A 410 -39.38 10.70 -102.58
CA ILE A 410 -39.25 9.50 -101.76
C ILE A 410 -39.52 9.90 -100.30
N SER A 411 -40.29 9.09 -99.56
CA SER A 411 -40.41 9.24 -98.10
C SER A 411 -39.19 8.62 -97.41
N PHE A 412 -38.69 9.30 -96.38
CA PHE A 412 -37.53 8.86 -95.60
C PHE A 412 -37.87 8.73 -94.10
N ASP A 413 -39.15 8.72 -93.75
CA ASP A 413 -39.61 8.72 -92.36
C ASP A 413 -39.12 7.48 -91.59
N ASP A 414 -39.11 6.31 -92.24
CA ASP A 414 -38.64 5.05 -91.65
C ASP A 414 -37.13 5.08 -91.37
N LEU A 415 -36.33 5.61 -92.32
CA LEU A 415 -34.89 5.78 -92.13
C LEU A 415 -34.58 6.79 -91.02
N GLN A 416 -35.31 7.91 -90.98
CA GLN A 416 -35.16 8.91 -89.91
C GLN A 416 -35.52 8.34 -88.54
N SER A 417 -36.59 7.54 -88.44
CA SER A 417 -36.98 6.86 -87.20
C SER A 417 -35.89 5.90 -86.70
N ASN A 418 -35.24 5.16 -87.60
CA ASN A 418 -34.14 4.26 -87.24
C ASN A 418 -32.86 5.01 -86.84
N ILE A 419 -32.59 6.17 -87.43
CA ILE A 419 -31.51 7.06 -86.99
C ILE A 419 -31.76 7.57 -85.58
N ASP A 420 -32.99 8.03 -85.29
CA ASP A 420 -33.36 8.53 -83.97
C ASP A 420 -33.27 7.41 -82.91
N ALA A 421 -33.70 6.19 -83.25
CA ALA A 421 -33.57 5.02 -82.39
C ALA A 421 -32.09 4.68 -82.09
N PHE A 422 -31.23 4.68 -83.11
CA PHE A 422 -29.80 4.43 -82.94
C PHE A 422 -29.11 5.52 -82.10
N ASN A 423 -29.38 6.80 -82.38
CA ASN A 423 -28.86 7.91 -81.59
C ASN A 423 -29.38 7.84 -80.14
N GLY A 424 -30.64 7.45 -79.94
CA GLY A 424 -31.21 7.21 -78.61
C GLY A 424 -30.52 6.08 -77.84
N ALA A 425 -30.17 4.97 -78.50
CA ALA A 425 -29.42 3.87 -77.89
C ALA A 425 -28.00 4.31 -77.47
N ILE A 426 -27.30 5.07 -78.32
CA ILE A 426 -25.99 5.65 -78.01
C ILE A 426 -26.07 6.60 -76.80
N GLN A 427 -27.10 7.43 -76.75
CA GLN A 427 -27.34 8.34 -75.63
C GLN A 427 -27.62 7.56 -74.34
N SER A 428 -28.44 6.51 -74.39
CA SER A 428 -28.73 5.66 -73.25
C SER A 428 -27.48 4.96 -72.70
N TYR A 429 -26.57 4.51 -73.58
CA TYR A 429 -25.27 3.95 -73.16
C TYR A 429 -24.40 5.02 -72.48
N THR A 430 -24.38 6.23 -73.05
CA THR A 430 -23.65 7.37 -72.48
C THR A 430 -24.19 7.78 -71.11
N ASP A 431 -25.51 7.74 -70.90
CA ASP A 431 -26.14 8.05 -69.62
C ASP A 431 -25.84 7.00 -68.55
N ALA A 432 -25.71 5.72 -68.92
CA ALA A 432 -25.30 4.65 -68.00
C ALA A 432 -23.85 4.83 -67.51
N ILE A 433 -22.97 5.45 -68.31
CA ILE A 433 -21.57 5.69 -67.95
C ILE A 433 -21.40 6.84 -66.94
N LYS A 434 -22.26 7.86 -66.97
CA LYS A 434 -22.13 9.06 -66.12
C LYS A 434 -22.00 8.75 -64.61
N PRO A 435 -22.91 7.99 -63.97
CA PRO A 435 -22.82 7.71 -62.53
C PRO A 435 -21.59 6.86 -62.18
N VAL A 436 -21.17 5.95 -63.05
CA VAL A 436 -19.93 5.17 -62.90
C VAL A 436 -18.71 6.10 -62.87
N ASN A 437 -18.60 6.99 -63.85
CA ASN A 437 -17.48 7.92 -63.92
C ASN A 437 -17.43 8.88 -62.73
N SER A 438 -18.59 9.29 -62.20
CA SER A 438 -18.65 10.05 -60.95
C SER A 438 -18.08 9.25 -59.77
N LEU A 439 -18.50 7.99 -59.62
CA LEU A 439 -18.01 7.10 -58.57
C LEU A 439 -16.49 6.84 -58.66
N LEU A 440 -15.98 6.58 -59.88
CA LEU A 440 -14.54 6.40 -60.11
C LEU A 440 -13.74 7.67 -59.81
N THR A 441 -14.29 8.84 -60.13
CA THR A 441 -13.66 10.13 -59.86
C THR A 441 -13.62 10.44 -58.37
N GLU A 442 -14.70 10.16 -57.63
CA GLU A 442 -14.75 10.31 -56.18
C GLU A 442 -13.74 9.37 -55.49
N PHE A 443 -13.68 8.10 -55.93
CA PHE A 443 -12.70 7.14 -55.43
C PHE A 443 -11.27 7.64 -55.61
N LYS A 444 -10.93 8.18 -56.79
CA LYS A 444 -9.60 8.78 -57.07
C LYS A 444 -9.32 10.02 -56.23
N ALA A 445 -10.30 10.90 -56.06
CA ALA A 445 -10.16 12.10 -55.25
C ALA A 445 -9.93 11.77 -53.75
N GLY A 446 -10.51 10.66 -53.27
CA GLY A 446 -10.31 10.14 -51.91
C GLY A 446 -8.92 9.55 -51.65
N GLN A 447 -8.07 9.40 -52.68
CA GLN A 447 -6.69 8.90 -52.56
C GLN A 447 -5.71 10.03 -52.20
N ASN A 448 -5.91 10.67 -51.04
CA ASN A 448 -4.99 11.68 -50.51
C ASN A 448 -3.90 11.01 -49.65
N VAL A 449 -2.65 11.13 -50.10
CA VAL A 449 -1.47 10.58 -49.38
C VAL A 449 -1.39 11.12 -47.94
N ALA A 450 -1.72 12.39 -47.71
CA ALA A 450 -1.63 12.99 -46.38
C ALA A 450 -2.65 12.37 -45.41
N ASP A 451 -3.89 12.19 -45.87
CA ASP A 451 -4.96 11.60 -45.05
C ASP A 451 -4.70 10.12 -44.76
N LEU A 452 -4.22 9.36 -45.75
CA LEU A 452 -3.83 7.96 -45.56
C LEU A 452 -2.65 7.81 -44.60
N ARG A 453 -1.67 8.71 -44.66
CA ARG A 453 -0.54 8.73 -43.70
C ARG A 453 -1.01 9.06 -42.29
N GLU A 454 -1.92 10.02 -42.11
CA GLU A 454 -2.45 10.33 -40.78
C GLU A 454 -3.30 9.18 -40.23
N ARG A 455 -4.14 8.55 -41.05
CA ARG A 455 -4.86 7.32 -40.64
C ARG A 455 -3.91 6.22 -40.20
N LYS A 456 -2.84 5.96 -40.96
CA LYS A 456 -1.80 5.00 -40.55
C LYS A 456 -1.15 5.37 -39.22
N ARG A 457 -0.88 6.66 -38.99
CA ARG A 457 -0.29 7.16 -37.74
C ARG A 457 -1.23 6.94 -36.54
N LEU A 458 -2.50 7.26 -36.70
CA LEU A 458 -3.53 7.04 -35.68
C LEU A 458 -3.70 5.55 -35.36
N GLU A 459 -3.68 4.71 -36.39
CA GLU A 459 -3.77 3.26 -36.23
C GLU A 459 -2.53 2.70 -35.50
N ALA A 460 -1.32 3.15 -35.84
CA ALA A 460 -0.10 2.77 -35.13
C ALA A 460 -0.11 3.23 -33.65
N ALA A 461 -0.68 4.40 -33.36
CA ALA A 461 -0.88 4.86 -31.99
C ALA A 461 -1.90 3.99 -31.22
N SER A 462 -2.97 3.54 -31.90
CA SER A 462 -3.94 2.58 -31.36
C SER A 462 -3.26 1.25 -31.02
N GLU A 463 -2.49 0.68 -31.95
CA GLU A 463 -1.70 -0.55 -31.72
C GLU A 463 -0.79 -0.42 -30.50
N ALA A 464 -0.08 0.71 -30.37
CA ALA A 464 0.81 0.96 -29.24
C ALA A 464 0.04 0.97 -27.90
N ASN A 465 -1.15 1.58 -27.86
CA ASN A 465 -2.01 1.61 -26.66
C ASN A 465 -2.56 0.22 -26.31
N ILE A 466 -2.97 -0.58 -27.30
CA ILE A 466 -3.45 -1.95 -27.09
C ILE A 466 -2.29 -2.82 -26.59
N THR A 467 -1.10 -2.66 -27.17
CA THR A 467 0.13 -3.35 -26.74
C THR A 467 0.50 -3.00 -25.29
N LEU A 468 0.37 -1.73 -24.91
CA LEU A 468 0.58 -1.29 -23.53
C LEU A 468 -0.46 -1.91 -22.58
N SER A 469 -1.72 -1.95 -23.00
CA SER A 469 -2.82 -2.58 -22.24
C SER A 469 -2.54 -4.08 -22.02
N ARG A 470 -2.13 -4.79 -23.07
CA ARG A 470 -1.71 -6.20 -22.98
C ARG A 470 -0.55 -6.39 -22.02
N LYS A 471 0.47 -5.52 -22.07
CA LYS A 471 1.60 -5.55 -21.13
C LYS A 471 1.13 -5.31 -19.69
N ARG A 472 0.20 -4.37 -19.47
CA ARG A 472 -0.41 -4.09 -18.17
C ARG A 472 -1.17 -5.29 -17.61
N LEU A 473 -1.90 -6.03 -18.45
CA LEU A 473 -2.61 -7.24 -18.04
C LEU A 473 -1.65 -8.37 -17.64
N ASN A 474 -0.57 -8.59 -18.40
CA ASN A 474 0.44 -9.60 -18.07
C ASN A 474 1.16 -9.32 -16.75
N LEU A 475 1.37 -8.04 -16.42
CA LEU A 475 2.04 -7.60 -15.21
C LEU A 475 1.08 -7.27 -14.06
N ASP A 476 -0.21 -7.61 -14.19
CA ASP A 476 -1.25 -7.15 -13.26
C ASP A 476 -1.02 -7.60 -11.82
N ALA A 477 -0.59 -8.84 -11.64
CA ALA A 477 -0.24 -9.36 -10.32
C ALA A 477 0.85 -8.51 -9.63
N VAL A 478 1.92 -8.16 -10.36
CA VAL A 478 3.05 -7.39 -9.82
C VAL A 478 2.66 -5.93 -9.58
N CYS A 479 1.90 -5.32 -10.50
CA CYS A 479 1.36 -3.96 -10.32
C CYS A 479 0.47 -3.86 -9.07
N ASN A 480 -0.42 -4.84 -8.87
CA ASN A 480 -1.30 -4.88 -7.70
C ASN A 480 -0.50 -5.11 -6.41
N GLN A 481 0.49 -6.01 -6.43
CA GLN A 481 1.40 -6.22 -5.29
C GLN A 481 2.15 -4.93 -4.93
N TYR A 482 2.71 -4.22 -5.92
CA TYR A 482 3.39 -2.95 -5.72
C TYR A 482 2.46 -1.88 -5.12
N ASN A 483 1.27 -1.69 -5.68
CA ASN A 483 0.32 -0.68 -5.23
C ASN A 483 -0.18 -0.97 -3.81
N ASN A 484 -0.57 -2.22 -3.53
CA ASN A 484 -1.01 -2.63 -2.20
C ASN A 484 0.10 -2.43 -1.17
N LEU A 485 1.33 -2.86 -1.48
CA LEU A 485 2.47 -2.71 -0.59
C LEU A 485 2.84 -1.23 -0.37
N LYS A 486 2.75 -0.39 -1.40
CA LYS A 486 2.96 1.07 -1.29
C LYS A 486 1.96 1.71 -0.33
N VAL A 487 0.68 1.36 -0.44
CA VAL A 487 -0.37 1.84 0.47
C VAL A 487 -0.10 1.35 1.89
N GLN A 488 0.20 0.05 2.06
CA GLN A 488 0.48 -0.55 3.36
C GLN A 488 1.67 0.12 4.06
N ILE A 489 2.80 0.32 3.35
CA ILE A 489 3.98 1.01 3.90
C ILE A 489 3.64 2.43 4.36
N ASN A 490 2.80 3.16 3.63
CA ASN A 490 2.40 4.52 4.01
C ASN A 490 1.56 4.52 5.29
N VAL A 491 0.62 3.58 5.42
CA VAL A 491 -0.21 3.41 6.62
C VAL A 491 0.65 3.00 7.81
N ASP A 492 1.48 1.97 7.65
CA ASP A 492 2.33 1.44 8.72
C ASP A 492 3.37 2.46 9.18
N LYS A 493 3.93 3.23 8.26
CA LYS A 493 4.85 4.33 8.60
C LYS A 493 4.15 5.40 9.42
N ALA A 494 2.95 5.82 9.01
CA ALA A 494 2.20 6.83 9.75
C ALA A 494 1.83 6.35 11.16
N SER A 495 1.39 5.09 11.31
CA SER A 495 1.13 4.49 12.62
C SER A 495 2.40 4.41 13.47
N TYR A 496 3.51 3.95 12.89
CA TYR A 496 4.80 3.87 13.57
C TYR A 496 5.27 5.23 14.08
N ASP A 497 5.23 6.27 13.24
CA ASP A 497 5.70 7.61 13.61
C ASP A 497 4.83 8.20 14.74
N ALA A 498 3.50 8.03 14.66
CA ALA A 498 2.56 8.50 15.68
C ALA A 498 2.73 7.76 17.03
N GLU A 499 2.86 6.44 17.02
CA GLU A 499 3.05 5.65 18.24
C GLU A 499 4.42 5.90 18.88
N LYS A 500 5.46 6.09 18.06
CA LYS A 500 6.79 6.47 18.56
C LYS A 500 6.75 7.81 19.26
N GLU A 501 6.14 8.83 18.66
CA GLU A 501 6.01 10.15 19.26
C GLU A 501 5.19 10.09 20.57
N ALA A 502 4.07 9.37 20.57
CA ALA A 502 3.25 9.17 21.75
C ALA A 502 4.03 8.48 22.89
N LEU A 503 4.83 7.46 22.57
CA LEU A 503 5.63 6.73 23.56
C LEU A 503 6.77 7.58 24.13
N GLU A 504 7.47 8.35 23.29
CA GLU A 504 8.51 9.29 23.72
C GLU A 504 7.93 10.39 24.63
N LEU A 505 6.76 10.94 24.28
CA LEU A 505 6.07 11.93 25.11
C LEU A 505 5.59 11.35 26.44
N ALA A 506 5.01 10.15 26.43
CA ALA A 506 4.56 9.46 27.65
C ALA A 506 5.74 9.15 28.57
N GLN A 507 6.86 8.66 28.00
CA GLN A 507 8.08 8.40 28.75
C GLN A 507 8.66 9.68 29.37
N GLU A 508 8.71 10.77 28.62
CA GLU A 508 9.21 12.07 29.09
C GLU A 508 8.33 12.61 30.23
N ALA A 509 7.01 12.53 30.08
CA ALA A 509 6.04 12.93 31.10
C ALA A 509 6.18 12.07 32.37
N PHE A 510 6.30 10.75 32.23
CA PHE A 510 6.52 9.84 33.35
C PHE A 510 7.82 10.17 34.09
N LEU A 511 8.93 10.34 33.38
CA LEU A 511 10.22 10.63 33.99
C LEU A 511 10.22 11.97 34.73
N ASN A 512 9.66 13.04 34.15
CA ASN A 512 9.56 14.34 34.83
C ASN A 512 8.79 14.21 36.16
N THR A 513 7.68 13.50 36.11
CA THR A 513 6.76 13.30 37.24
C THR A 513 7.36 12.37 38.31
N TYR A 514 8.16 11.39 37.89
CA TYR A 514 8.92 10.47 38.75
C TYR A 514 10.02 11.19 39.55
N PHE A 515 10.83 12.03 38.91
CA PHE A 515 11.89 12.78 39.59
C PHE A 515 11.34 13.84 40.56
N VAL A 516 10.17 14.42 40.27
CA VAL A 516 9.45 15.28 41.23
C VAL A 516 9.09 14.46 42.49
N THR A 517 8.53 13.26 42.34
CA THR A 517 8.20 12.39 43.48
C THR A 517 9.43 11.98 44.29
N ILE A 518 10.55 11.66 43.64
CA ILE A 518 11.80 11.37 44.35
C ILE A 518 12.17 12.55 45.27
N ASN A 519 12.17 13.78 44.74
CA ASN A 519 12.52 14.96 45.53
C ASN A 519 11.51 15.22 46.66
N GLU A 520 10.21 15.06 46.41
CA GLU A 520 9.17 15.19 47.45
C GLU A 520 9.38 14.17 48.58
N LEU A 521 9.63 12.91 48.26
CA LEU A 521 9.91 11.86 49.24
C LEU A 521 11.22 12.13 49.99
N PHE A 522 12.27 12.54 49.29
CA PHE A 522 13.59 12.81 49.88
C PHE A 522 13.55 14.01 50.83
N ASN A 523 12.78 15.05 50.50
CA ASN A 523 12.51 16.18 51.38
C ASN A 523 11.70 15.77 52.61
N ARG A 524 10.67 14.92 52.47
CA ARG A 524 9.83 14.44 53.58
C ARG A 524 10.60 13.62 54.62
N ILE A 525 11.67 12.95 54.22
CA ILE A 525 12.53 12.20 55.13
C ILE A 525 13.69 13.03 55.72
N GLY A 526 13.74 14.34 55.43
CA GLY A 526 14.65 15.30 56.08
C GLY A 526 15.88 15.71 55.26
N SER A 527 15.96 15.36 53.98
CA SER A 527 17.11 15.67 53.11
C SER A 527 16.82 16.86 52.17
N THR A 528 16.54 18.04 52.73
CA THR A 528 16.01 19.21 51.97
C THR A 528 17.02 20.00 51.13
N ASP A 529 18.32 19.80 51.36
CA ASP A 529 19.38 20.53 50.64
C ASP A 529 19.74 19.90 49.28
N PHE A 530 19.07 18.79 48.91
CA PHE A 530 19.35 18.01 47.72
C PHE A 530 18.26 18.18 46.66
N ASP A 531 18.68 18.20 45.40
CA ASP A 531 17.81 18.21 44.23
C ASP A 531 18.30 17.13 43.25
N ILE A 532 17.45 16.13 43.02
CA ILE A 532 17.72 14.96 42.19
C ILE A 532 17.06 15.16 40.84
N SER A 533 17.85 15.03 39.77
CA SER A 533 17.41 15.17 38.39
C SER A 533 18.04 14.08 37.52
N ARG A 534 17.68 14.06 36.24
CA ARG A 534 18.23 13.12 35.27
C ARG A 534 19.14 13.82 34.28
N LYS A 535 20.18 13.11 33.86
CA LYS A 535 20.99 13.44 32.70
C LYS A 535 20.86 12.35 31.66
N VAL A 536 20.51 12.73 30.44
CA VAL A 536 20.38 11.77 29.34
C VAL A 536 21.77 11.43 28.81
N ASN A 537 22.12 10.15 28.86
CA ASN A 537 23.36 9.62 28.32
C ASN A 537 23.07 8.81 27.06
N ARG A 538 23.43 9.37 25.91
CA ARG A 538 23.29 8.73 24.59
C ARG A 538 24.55 7.97 24.16
N GLY A 539 25.53 7.81 25.04
CA GLY A 539 26.75 7.07 24.73
C GLY A 539 26.47 5.57 24.68
N GLY A 540 26.64 4.92 23.51
CA GLY A 540 26.48 3.48 23.27
C GLY A 540 25.13 3.08 22.65
N THR A 541 24.75 1.79 22.73
CA THR A 541 23.64 1.20 21.95
C THR A 541 22.23 1.59 22.41
N ARG A 542 22.05 2.09 23.64
CA ARG A 542 20.75 2.48 24.21
C ARG A 542 20.87 3.81 24.95
N THR A 543 19.80 4.61 24.93
CA THR A 543 19.66 5.82 25.76
C THR A 543 19.50 5.39 27.21
N VAL A 544 20.37 5.91 28.07
CA VAL A 544 20.37 5.60 29.50
C VAL A 544 20.21 6.91 30.29
N TYR A 545 19.51 6.86 31.41
CA TYR A 545 19.31 8.02 32.28
C TYR A 545 20.25 7.91 33.48
N ASP A 546 21.15 8.89 33.61
CA ASP A 546 22.06 9.04 34.73
C ASP A 546 21.38 9.87 35.84
N LEU A 547 21.60 9.50 37.10
CA LEU A 547 21.24 10.33 38.25
C LEU A 547 22.15 11.56 38.33
N GLU A 548 21.57 12.75 38.35
CA GLU A 548 22.24 14.03 38.53
C GLU A 548 21.81 14.67 39.85
N VAL A 549 22.77 14.96 40.73
CA VAL A 549 22.49 15.49 42.07
C VAL A 549 23.03 16.91 42.22
N LYS A 550 22.17 17.83 42.66
CA LYS A 550 22.56 19.16 43.10
C LYS A 550 22.48 19.22 44.63
N PHE A 551 23.49 19.80 45.25
CA PHE A 551 23.50 20.11 46.68
C PHE A 551 23.55 21.62 46.85
N LYS A 552 22.59 22.19 47.59
CA LYS A 552 22.43 23.66 47.75
C LYS A 552 22.48 24.40 46.41
N ARG A 553 21.75 23.87 45.42
CA ARG A 553 21.65 24.36 44.02
C ARG A 553 22.96 24.31 43.21
N LYS A 554 24.00 23.65 43.70
CA LYS A 554 25.24 23.42 42.95
C LYS A 554 25.33 21.97 42.48
N LEU A 555 25.59 21.79 41.20
CA LEU A 555 25.79 20.48 40.61
C LEU A 555 27.01 19.79 41.22
N VAL A 556 26.82 18.56 41.69
CA VAL A 556 27.88 17.71 42.25
C VAL A 556 28.27 16.69 41.20
N ASP A 557 29.57 16.56 40.95
CA ASP A 557 30.09 15.55 40.04
C ASP A 557 29.78 14.13 40.59
N ASN A 558 29.33 13.22 39.71
CA ASN A 558 28.97 11.86 40.09
C ASN A 558 30.12 11.10 40.78
N SER A 559 31.38 11.42 40.45
CA SER A 559 32.58 10.86 41.10
C SER A 559 32.75 11.30 42.56
N LYS A 560 32.13 12.41 42.98
CA LYS A 560 32.20 12.99 44.32
C LYS A 560 30.95 12.75 45.16
N LEU A 561 29.94 12.05 44.64
CA LEU A 561 28.70 11.77 45.39
C LEU A 561 28.96 10.95 46.65
N HIS A 562 29.97 10.09 46.66
CA HIS A 562 30.39 9.34 47.85
C HIS A 562 30.98 10.21 48.95
N CYS A 563 31.52 11.39 48.62
CA CYS A 563 32.03 12.36 49.60
C CYS A 563 30.92 13.21 50.21
N LEU A 564 29.76 13.29 49.54
CA LEU A 564 28.71 14.23 49.88
C LEU A 564 27.50 13.55 50.54
N PHE A 565 27.17 12.32 50.13
CA PHE A 565 26.18 11.52 50.84
C PHE A 565 26.84 10.69 51.95
N SER A 566 26.27 10.77 53.14
CA SER A 566 26.53 9.79 54.20
C SER A 566 25.94 8.42 53.80
N GLU A 567 26.33 7.35 54.51
CA GLU A 567 25.73 6.02 54.29
C GLU A 567 24.20 6.04 54.50
N SER A 568 23.72 6.83 55.46
CA SER A 568 22.28 6.98 55.71
C SER A 568 21.58 7.75 54.59
N ASP A 569 22.19 8.80 54.03
CA ASP A 569 21.60 9.55 52.90
C ASP A 569 21.58 8.74 51.60
N ARG A 570 22.58 7.89 51.38
CA ARG A 570 22.62 6.95 50.22
C ARG A 570 21.45 5.96 50.28
N ARG A 571 21.26 5.33 51.45
CA ARG A 571 20.16 4.39 51.66
C ARG A 571 18.80 5.09 51.57
N ALA A 572 18.70 6.29 52.13
CA ALA A 572 17.51 7.13 52.05
C ALA A 572 17.15 7.49 50.59
N LEU A 573 18.13 7.89 49.77
CA LEU A 573 17.91 8.19 48.35
C LEU A 573 17.46 6.95 47.59
N ALA A 574 18.14 5.82 47.80
CA ALA A 574 17.76 4.55 47.18
C ALA A 574 16.34 4.13 47.55
N LEU A 575 15.97 4.33 48.82
CA LEU A 575 14.62 4.06 49.30
C LEU A 575 13.59 4.99 48.63
N CYS A 576 13.90 6.28 48.47
CA CYS A 576 13.02 7.22 47.75
C CYS A 576 12.86 6.84 46.27
N ILE A 577 13.92 6.43 45.58
CA ILE A 577 13.86 5.92 44.20
C ILE A 577 12.94 4.70 44.12
N PHE A 578 13.12 3.76 45.04
CA PHE A 578 12.29 2.55 45.13
C PHE A 578 10.81 2.90 45.38
N LEU A 579 10.52 3.69 46.41
CA LEU A 579 9.15 4.07 46.77
C LEU A 579 8.48 4.94 45.70
N ALA A 580 9.22 5.84 45.05
CA ALA A 580 8.70 6.63 43.94
C ALA A 580 8.21 5.74 42.80
N LYS A 581 8.88 4.60 42.54
CA LYS A 581 8.43 3.66 41.50
C LYS A 581 7.11 3.03 41.91
N ILE A 582 7.00 2.60 43.17
CA ILE A 582 5.77 2.00 43.71
C ILE A 582 4.61 3.00 43.71
N GLU A 583 4.81 4.25 44.15
CA GLU A 583 3.77 5.28 44.13
C GLU A 583 3.27 5.59 42.72
N ARG A 584 4.15 5.46 41.72
CA ARG A 584 3.87 5.71 40.30
C ARG A 584 3.35 4.49 39.54
N LEU A 585 3.25 3.31 40.16
CA LEU A 585 2.55 2.18 39.55
C LEU A 585 1.08 2.53 39.33
N PRO A 586 0.45 2.03 38.24
CA PRO A 586 -1.00 2.03 38.10
C PRO A 586 -1.67 1.40 39.32
N ASP A 587 -2.87 1.83 39.67
CA ASP A 587 -3.54 1.38 40.90
C ASP A 587 -3.81 -0.14 40.90
N GLU A 588 -4.04 -0.73 39.72
CA GLU A 588 -4.17 -2.18 39.56
C GLU A 588 -2.87 -2.94 39.93
N ASP A 589 -1.71 -2.46 39.45
CA ASP A 589 -0.42 -3.08 39.74
C ASP A 589 0.04 -2.82 41.17
N LYS A 590 -0.30 -1.64 41.70
CA LYS A 590 -0.05 -1.26 43.09
C LYS A 590 -0.79 -2.21 44.03
N ALA A 591 -2.06 -2.54 43.76
CA ALA A 591 -2.85 -3.49 44.54
C ALA A 591 -2.28 -4.92 44.55
N LYS A 592 -1.44 -5.26 43.57
CA LYS A 592 -0.74 -6.55 43.44
C LYS A 592 0.65 -6.54 44.09
N ALA A 593 1.17 -5.37 44.45
CA ALA A 593 2.54 -5.19 44.94
C ALA A 593 2.74 -5.71 46.37
N ILE A 594 3.77 -6.54 46.54
CA ILE A 594 4.28 -7.04 47.83
C ILE A 594 5.66 -6.43 48.04
N LEU A 595 5.78 -5.50 48.99
CA LEU A 595 7.02 -4.81 49.30
C LEU A 595 7.80 -5.60 50.35
N VAL A 596 9.06 -5.91 50.06
CA VAL A 596 9.99 -6.56 50.99
C VAL A 596 11.18 -5.62 51.19
N MET A 597 11.43 -5.20 52.42
CA MET A 597 12.42 -4.16 52.73
C MET A 597 13.44 -4.67 53.74
N ASP A 598 14.68 -4.88 53.30
CA ASP A 598 15.80 -5.33 54.13
C ASP A 598 16.57 -4.17 54.75
N ASP A 599 16.38 -4.01 56.06
CA ASP A 599 16.94 -2.91 56.83
C ASP A 599 16.80 -1.60 56.02
N PRO A 600 15.55 -1.14 55.76
CA PRO A 600 15.30 0.08 54.98
C PRO A 600 16.01 1.30 55.59
N VAL A 601 16.41 1.15 56.84
CA VAL A 601 16.98 2.12 57.74
C VAL A 601 18.14 1.46 58.49
N THR A 602 19.37 1.93 58.30
CA THR A 602 20.55 1.59 59.12
C THR A 602 20.97 2.84 59.89
N SER A 603 20.98 2.79 61.23
CA SER A 603 21.48 3.87 62.12
C SER A 603 20.84 5.26 61.95
N PHE A 604 19.53 5.35 61.74
CA PHE A 604 18.81 6.63 61.64
C PHE A 604 18.36 7.17 63.01
N ASP A 605 18.26 8.49 63.13
CA ASP A 605 17.53 9.14 64.22
C ASP A 605 16.04 8.74 64.17
N SER A 606 15.44 8.67 65.34
CA SER A 606 14.02 8.43 65.60
C SER A 606 13.07 9.26 64.70
N GLU A 607 13.46 10.49 64.36
CA GLU A 607 12.70 11.36 63.46
C GLU A 607 12.60 10.81 62.03
N ARG A 608 13.72 10.39 61.44
CA ARG A 608 13.73 9.85 60.06
C ARG A 608 12.98 8.52 59.97
N ILE A 609 13.08 7.68 61.00
CA ILE A 609 12.29 6.45 61.12
C ILE A 609 10.79 6.78 61.10
N SER A 610 10.37 7.77 61.89
CA SER A 610 8.98 8.23 61.93
C SER A 610 8.49 8.71 60.56
N SER A 611 9.30 9.49 59.84
CA SER A 611 8.97 9.98 58.49
C SER A 611 8.81 8.84 57.47
N ILE A 612 9.70 7.86 57.47
CA ILE A 612 9.62 6.69 56.57
C ILE A 612 8.37 5.87 56.89
N LEU A 613 8.10 5.59 58.17
CA LEU A 613 6.90 4.87 58.57
C LEU A 613 5.61 5.63 58.24
N ARG A 614 5.65 6.97 58.21
CA ARG A 614 4.51 7.79 57.74
C ARG A 614 4.26 7.62 56.24
N ILE A 615 5.31 7.53 55.44
CA ILE A 615 5.19 7.25 54.00
C ILE A 615 4.63 5.85 53.79
N LEU A 616 5.20 4.84 54.44
CA LEU A 616 4.73 3.45 54.33
C LEU A 616 3.29 3.28 54.82
N HIS A 617 2.89 3.99 55.88
CA HIS A 617 1.50 3.99 56.35
C HIS A 617 0.53 4.66 55.36
N ALA A 618 0.97 5.67 54.61
CA ALA A 618 0.14 6.24 53.56
C ALA A 618 0.00 5.31 52.34
N LEU A 619 1.03 4.49 52.09
CA LEU A 619 1.07 3.53 50.98
C LEU A 619 0.31 2.23 51.28
N GLU A 620 0.31 1.77 52.53
CA GLU A 620 -0.30 0.51 53.00
C GLU A 620 -1.71 0.22 52.45
N PRO A 621 -2.65 1.19 52.38
CA PRO A 621 -3.99 0.94 51.87
C PRO A 621 -4.01 0.53 50.39
N SER A 622 -3.03 0.97 49.62
CA SER A 622 -2.96 0.82 48.16
C SER A 622 -2.15 -0.39 47.69
N ILE A 623 -1.43 -1.07 48.60
CA ILE A 623 -0.57 -2.20 48.26
C ILE A 623 -1.03 -3.51 48.92
N LYS A 624 -0.61 -4.64 48.34
CA LYS A 624 -1.02 -5.97 48.78
C LYS A 624 -0.44 -6.34 50.13
N GLN A 625 0.85 -6.06 50.34
CA GLN A 625 1.57 -6.47 51.54
C GLN A 625 2.88 -5.69 51.74
N ILE A 626 3.26 -5.44 52.99
CA ILE A 626 4.56 -4.88 53.41
C ILE A 626 5.25 -5.87 54.35
N ILE A 627 6.49 -6.23 54.06
CA ILE A 627 7.36 -7.06 54.89
C ILE A 627 8.65 -6.28 55.16
N ILE A 628 8.92 -5.97 56.43
CA ILE A 628 10.12 -5.24 56.85
C ILE A 628 11.00 -6.20 57.64
N THR A 629 12.19 -6.51 57.13
CA THR A 629 13.23 -7.21 57.91
C THR A 629 14.13 -6.17 58.56
N THR A 630 14.42 -6.32 59.86
CA THR A 630 15.36 -5.39 60.52
C THR A 630 16.16 -5.99 61.67
N HIS A 631 17.41 -5.54 61.83
CA HIS A 631 18.22 -5.80 63.04
C HIS A 631 18.04 -4.73 64.12
N TYR A 632 17.42 -3.60 63.80
CA TYR A 632 17.27 -2.51 64.74
C TYR A 632 15.95 -2.64 65.49
N LYS A 633 16.03 -2.97 66.79
CA LYS A 633 14.86 -3.14 67.67
C LYS A 633 13.96 -1.88 67.69
N GLY A 634 14.56 -0.68 67.62
CA GLY A 634 13.81 0.58 67.56
C GLY A 634 12.92 0.71 66.32
N MET A 635 13.38 0.25 65.15
CA MET A 635 12.56 0.20 63.93
C MET A 635 11.42 -0.80 64.08
N ALA A 636 11.72 -2.02 64.54
CA ALA A 636 10.68 -3.04 64.75
C ALA A 636 9.59 -2.56 65.72
N SER A 637 10.02 -1.97 66.84
CA SER A 637 9.16 -1.35 67.84
C SER A 637 8.31 -0.20 67.26
N ALA A 638 8.90 0.64 66.41
CA ALA A 638 8.20 1.73 65.76
C ALA A 638 7.16 1.25 64.74
N VAL A 639 7.45 0.20 63.97
CA VAL A 639 6.47 -0.46 63.07
C VAL A 639 5.29 -0.99 63.88
N MET A 640 5.54 -1.74 64.95
CA MET A 640 4.52 -2.32 65.85
C MET A 640 3.66 -1.26 66.57
N ARG A 641 4.16 -0.03 66.70
CA ARG A 641 3.38 1.11 67.23
C ARG A 641 2.58 1.84 66.16
N LYS A 642 3.12 1.95 64.94
CA LYS A 642 2.54 2.76 63.87
C LYS A 642 1.41 2.04 63.12
N PHE A 643 1.55 0.75 62.89
CA PHE A 643 0.60 -0.07 62.14
C PHE A 643 -0.27 -0.90 63.09
N VAL A 644 -1.47 -1.25 62.63
CA VAL A 644 -2.43 -2.12 63.34
C VAL A 644 -2.29 -3.54 62.77
N ASP A 645 -2.56 -4.57 63.59
CA ASP A 645 -2.54 -5.98 63.20
C ASP A 645 -1.24 -6.46 62.52
N VAL A 646 -0.09 -5.97 63.03
CA VAL A 646 1.24 -6.36 62.53
C VAL A 646 1.60 -7.76 62.97
N ASN A 647 1.94 -8.64 62.02
CA ASN A 647 2.56 -9.92 62.33
C ASN A 647 4.05 -9.73 62.63
N ALA A 648 4.49 -10.27 63.75
CA ALA A 648 5.86 -10.12 64.23
C ALA A 648 6.54 -11.49 64.29
N LEU A 649 7.66 -11.63 63.56
CA LEU A 649 8.50 -12.81 63.58
C LEU A 649 9.91 -12.42 64.03
N LYS A 650 10.63 -13.38 64.60
CA LYS A 650 12.07 -13.26 64.86
C LYS A 650 12.86 -14.32 64.12
N ILE A 651 14.02 -13.95 63.59
CA ILE A 651 15.03 -14.89 63.08
C ILE A 651 16.16 -14.95 64.12
N TYR A 652 16.38 -16.14 64.67
CA TYR A 652 17.40 -16.41 65.67
C TYR A 652 18.26 -17.60 65.23
N GLN A 653 19.45 -17.74 65.82
CA GLN A 653 20.34 -18.87 65.57
C GLN A 653 20.29 -19.86 66.74
N ASP A 654 20.18 -21.15 66.43
CA ASP A 654 20.43 -22.26 67.34
C ASP A 654 21.66 -23.06 66.88
N GLU A 655 22.01 -24.13 67.61
CA GLU A 655 23.15 -25.01 67.30
C GLU A 655 23.10 -25.60 65.89
N THR A 656 21.92 -25.69 65.30
CA THR A 656 21.72 -26.25 63.96
C THR A 656 21.71 -25.19 62.88
N GLY A 657 21.46 -23.90 63.18
CA GLY A 657 21.45 -22.80 62.22
C GLY A 657 20.35 -21.77 62.49
N SER A 658 19.97 -21.00 61.47
CA SER A 658 18.95 -19.96 61.58
C SER A 658 17.55 -20.57 61.56
N LYS A 659 16.68 -20.13 62.47
CA LYS A 659 15.27 -20.53 62.61
C LYS A 659 14.36 -19.32 62.70
N PHE A 660 13.07 -19.54 62.46
CA PHE A 660 12.02 -18.55 62.69
C PHE A 660 11.30 -18.85 64.00
N GLY A 661 11.03 -17.80 64.77
CA GLY A 661 10.19 -17.86 65.96
C GLY A 661 9.08 -16.81 65.89
N GLU A 662 7.99 -17.07 66.60
CA GLU A 662 7.02 -16.02 66.91
C GLU A 662 7.64 -15.02 67.88
N THR A 663 7.24 -13.76 67.78
CA THR A 663 7.57 -12.75 68.78
C THR A 663 6.38 -11.83 68.96
N THR A 664 6.30 -11.21 70.14
CA THR A 664 5.16 -10.38 70.51
C THR A 664 5.52 -8.91 70.47
N LYS A 665 4.50 -8.05 70.41
CA LYS A 665 4.68 -6.60 70.57
C LYS A 665 5.43 -6.29 71.88
N ALA A 666 5.09 -6.99 72.97
CA ALA A 666 5.71 -6.81 74.27
C ALA A 666 7.21 -7.11 74.23
N GLU A 667 7.62 -8.23 73.64
CA GLU A 667 9.04 -8.60 73.45
C GLU A 667 9.80 -7.55 72.62
N MET A 668 9.20 -7.09 71.50
CA MET A 668 9.81 -6.10 70.62
C MET A 668 9.88 -4.69 71.23
N THR A 669 9.01 -4.37 72.19
CA THR A 669 9.04 -3.10 72.92
C THR A 669 9.76 -3.16 74.28
N ALA A 670 10.17 -4.35 74.73
CA ALA A 670 10.84 -4.55 76.00
C ALA A 670 12.13 -3.73 76.08
N THR A 671 12.34 -3.04 77.19
CA THR A 671 13.59 -2.35 77.50
C THR A 671 14.67 -3.37 77.92
N PRO A 672 15.96 -3.02 77.90
CA PRO A 672 17.02 -3.89 78.43
C PRO A 672 16.81 -4.30 79.90
N HIS A 673 16.09 -3.48 80.66
CA HIS A 673 15.69 -3.80 82.03
C HIS A 673 14.57 -4.86 82.06
N ASP A 674 13.53 -4.72 81.21
CA ASP A 674 12.45 -5.71 81.07
C ASP A 674 12.96 -7.08 80.60
N GLU A 675 13.96 -7.07 79.70
CA GLU A 675 14.65 -8.29 79.23
C GLU A 675 15.40 -8.97 80.37
N ARG A 676 16.24 -8.24 81.11
CA ARG A 676 16.96 -8.76 82.28
C ARG A 676 15.99 -9.33 83.32
N TYR A 677 14.90 -8.63 83.62
CA TYR A 677 13.86 -9.12 84.53
C TYR A 677 13.28 -10.44 84.05
N SER A 678 12.89 -10.53 82.78
CA SER A 678 12.25 -11.72 82.21
C SER A 678 13.20 -12.92 82.24
N GLU A 679 14.46 -12.73 81.88
CA GLU A 679 15.49 -13.78 81.91
C GLU A 679 15.75 -14.29 83.34
N ILE A 680 15.89 -13.38 84.31
CA ILE A 680 16.06 -13.74 85.73
C ILE A 680 14.84 -14.53 86.22
N MET A 681 13.64 -14.06 85.90
CA MET A 681 12.40 -14.72 86.34
C MET A 681 12.17 -16.07 85.64
N ASP A 682 12.57 -16.22 84.39
CA ASP A 682 12.50 -17.49 83.68
C ASP A 682 13.50 -18.50 84.27
N PHE A 683 14.68 -18.03 84.69
CA PHE A 683 15.66 -18.86 85.42
C PHE A 683 15.12 -19.31 86.78
N VAL A 684 14.58 -18.38 87.57
CA VAL A 684 13.98 -18.65 88.89
C VAL A 684 12.78 -19.60 88.77
N LYS A 685 11.91 -19.39 87.77
CA LYS A 685 10.70 -20.22 87.54
C LYS A 685 10.98 -21.55 86.83
N ARG A 686 12.25 -21.93 86.65
CA ARG A 686 12.67 -23.17 85.97
C ARG A 686 12.17 -23.30 84.52
N ARG A 687 11.99 -22.18 83.83
CA ARG A 687 11.63 -22.13 82.39
C ARG A 687 12.87 -22.22 81.50
N THR A 688 14.04 -21.84 82.03
CA THR A 688 15.35 -22.01 81.39
C THR A 688 16.35 -22.69 82.33
N GLN A 689 17.35 -23.35 81.75
CA GLN A 689 18.50 -23.94 82.43
C GLN A 689 19.78 -23.13 82.20
N GLU A 690 19.67 -21.92 81.65
CA GLU A 690 20.81 -21.01 81.49
C GLU A 690 21.08 -20.26 82.80
N ASN A 691 22.32 -20.33 83.30
CA ASN A 691 22.70 -19.60 84.51
C ASN A 691 22.85 -18.11 84.19
N HIS A 692 21.92 -17.29 84.69
CA HIS A 692 21.90 -15.84 84.48
C HIS A 692 22.45 -15.03 85.67
N ILE A 693 23.22 -15.65 86.57
CA ILE A 693 23.74 -15.01 87.79
C ILE A 693 24.51 -13.70 87.50
N GLY A 694 25.26 -13.64 86.40
CA GLY A 694 26.00 -12.44 85.99
C GLY A 694 25.13 -11.23 85.64
N LYS A 695 23.83 -11.42 85.37
CA LYS A 695 22.87 -10.33 85.07
C LYS A 695 22.26 -9.73 86.34
N LEU A 696 22.29 -10.45 87.47
CA LEU A 696 21.70 -10.02 88.74
C LEU A 696 22.32 -8.72 89.25
N ARG A 697 23.64 -8.57 89.12
CA ARG A 697 24.40 -7.41 89.61
C ARG A 697 23.96 -6.10 88.95
N LEU A 698 23.81 -6.13 87.63
CA LEU A 698 23.33 -4.99 86.84
C LEU A 698 21.87 -4.70 87.15
N PHE A 699 21.06 -5.75 87.34
CA PHE A 699 19.64 -5.61 87.62
C PHE A 699 19.37 -4.93 88.97
N ILE A 700 19.99 -5.38 90.06
CA ILE A 700 19.81 -4.77 91.39
C ILE A 700 20.34 -3.33 91.45
N GLU A 701 21.39 -3.03 90.70
CA GLU A 701 21.93 -1.68 90.61
C GLU A 701 21.01 -0.73 89.85
N ASP A 702 20.46 -1.17 88.72
CA ASP A 702 19.47 -0.41 87.97
C ASP A 702 18.23 -0.14 88.82
N GLU A 703 17.71 -1.14 89.53
CA GLU A 703 16.55 -1.00 90.44
C GLU A 703 16.80 0.05 91.53
N MET A 704 17.95 -0.03 92.22
CA MET A 704 18.31 0.94 93.25
C MET A 704 18.43 2.36 92.66
N ARG A 705 19.16 2.51 91.54
CA ARG A 705 19.36 3.82 90.90
C ARG A 705 18.06 4.42 90.38
N GLN A 706 17.12 3.60 89.91
CA GLN A 706 15.82 4.07 89.47
C GLN A 706 14.96 4.54 90.65
N ARG A 707 14.91 3.77 91.76
CA ARG A 707 14.11 4.11 92.96
C ARG A 707 14.65 5.34 93.70
N TYR A 708 15.97 5.43 93.84
CA TYR A 708 16.64 6.53 94.55
C TYR A 708 17.15 7.63 93.62
N LYS A 709 16.61 7.75 92.40
CA LYS A 709 17.09 8.70 91.38
C LYS A 709 17.14 10.14 91.88
N LEU A 710 16.10 10.60 92.58
CA LEU A 710 16.03 11.96 93.13
C LEU A 710 17.02 12.16 94.29
N PRO A 711 17.05 11.30 95.33
CA PRO A 711 18.10 11.33 96.35
C PRO A 711 19.54 11.33 95.81
N LEU A 712 19.84 10.44 94.85
CA LEU A 712 21.17 10.38 94.23
C LEU A 712 21.53 11.67 93.51
N SER A 713 20.58 12.28 92.77
CA SER A 713 20.77 13.58 92.14
C SER A 713 21.02 14.70 93.15
N ASN A 714 20.32 14.68 94.30
CA ASN A 714 20.53 15.67 95.37
C ASN A 714 21.89 15.52 96.04
N LEU A 715 22.43 14.29 96.10
CA LEU A 715 23.77 13.98 96.58
C LEU A 715 24.86 14.21 95.52
N SER A 716 24.51 14.79 94.36
CA SER A 716 25.41 15.03 93.22
C SER A 716 26.06 13.75 92.65
N LEU A 717 25.40 12.60 92.83
CA LEU A 717 25.84 11.33 92.26
C LEU A 717 25.21 11.11 90.89
N THR A 718 26.02 10.60 89.98
CA THR A 718 25.70 10.37 88.57
C THR A 718 25.83 8.89 88.22
N ALA A 719 25.53 8.54 86.96
CA ALA A 719 25.74 7.19 86.44
C ALA A 719 27.23 6.77 86.39
N ARG A 720 28.18 7.68 86.62
CA ARG A 720 29.62 7.39 86.64
C ARG A 720 30.13 6.96 88.01
N ASP A 721 29.39 7.26 89.07
CA ASP A 721 29.76 6.92 90.43
C ASP A 721 29.51 5.43 90.68
N THR A 722 30.39 4.79 91.45
CA THR A 722 30.31 3.34 91.67
C THR A 722 29.10 2.95 92.52
N PHE A 723 28.64 1.72 92.38
CA PHE A 723 27.53 1.22 93.20
C PHE A 723 27.79 1.31 94.70
N SER A 724 29.04 1.12 95.16
CA SER A 724 29.41 1.33 96.57
C SER A 724 29.11 2.75 97.02
N GLN A 725 29.65 3.72 96.29
CA GLN A 725 29.53 5.13 96.63
C GLN A 725 28.07 5.54 96.68
N CYS A 726 27.25 4.99 95.78
CA CYS A 726 25.81 5.24 95.77
C CYS A 726 25.10 4.65 97.00
N ILE A 727 25.40 3.40 97.39
CA ILE A 727 24.79 2.79 98.59
C ILE A 727 25.22 3.54 99.86
N ASP A 728 26.52 3.80 100.02
CA ASP A 728 27.08 4.47 101.20
C ASP A 728 26.52 5.90 101.33
N ALA A 729 26.45 6.66 100.24
CA ALA A 729 25.90 8.02 100.26
C ALA A 729 24.40 8.06 100.56
N LEU A 730 23.63 7.08 100.08
CA LEU A 730 22.20 6.97 100.40
C LEU A 730 21.97 6.65 101.88
N ARG A 731 22.79 5.77 102.46
CA ARG A 731 22.79 5.48 103.90
C ARG A 731 23.15 6.72 104.72
N ASP A 732 24.29 7.33 104.40
CA ASP A 732 24.82 8.47 105.16
C ASP A 732 23.91 9.72 105.03
N GLY A 733 23.17 9.83 103.93
CA GLY A 733 22.14 10.84 103.70
C GLY A 733 20.78 10.54 104.35
N ASN A 734 20.63 9.47 105.14
CA ASN A 734 19.36 9.00 105.72
C ASN A 734 18.24 8.72 104.69
N TYR A 735 18.59 8.43 103.43
CA TYR A 735 17.62 8.03 102.40
C TYR A 735 17.39 6.53 102.37
N MET A 736 18.27 5.74 102.99
CA MET A 736 18.22 4.28 103.06
C MET A 736 18.62 3.84 104.46
N ASP A 737 17.88 2.89 105.05
CA ASP A 737 18.21 2.35 106.36
C ASP A 737 19.45 1.44 106.32
N ALA A 738 20.05 1.24 107.49
CA ALA A 738 21.31 0.48 107.60
C ALA A 738 21.15 -0.99 107.21
N ASP A 739 19.99 -1.61 107.44
CA ASP A 739 19.75 -3.01 107.13
C ASP A 739 19.61 -3.22 105.61
N THR A 740 18.90 -2.32 104.93
CA THR A 740 18.77 -2.30 103.46
C THR A 740 20.11 -2.02 102.79
N ALA A 741 20.88 -1.05 103.30
CA ALA A 741 22.22 -0.76 102.79
C ALA A 741 23.17 -1.96 102.98
N HIS A 742 23.12 -2.63 104.14
CA HIS A 742 23.90 -3.84 104.38
C HIS A 742 23.53 -4.97 103.41
N SER A 743 22.25 -5.20 103.19
CA SER A 743 21.74 -6.21 102.23
C SER A 743 22.20 -5.90 100.80
N LEU A 744 22.18 -4.64 100.36
CA LEU A 744 22.69 -4.24 99.04
C LEU A 744 24.22 -4.43 98.93
N HIS A 745 24.96 -4.15 100.00
CA HIS A 745 26.40 -4.41 100.03
C HIS A 745 26.70 -5.90 99.94
N ASP A 746 25.93 -6.75 100.63
CA ASP A 746 26.05 -8.21 100.59
C ASP A 746 25.82 -8.73 99.16
N PHE A 747 24.70 -8.37 98.54
CA PHE A 747 24.44 -8.72 97.13
C PHE A 747 25.54 -8.24 96.19
N ARG A 748 26.03 -7.01 96.39
CA ARG A 748 27.13 -6.47 95.59
C ARG A 748 28.41 -7.27 95.78
N THR A 749 28.80 -7.59 97.01
CA THR A 749 30.09 -8.26 97.29
C THR A 749 30.10 -9.67 96.76
N THR A 750 29.03 -10.44 96.97
CA THR A 750 28.91 -11.80 96.44
C THR A 750 28.90 -11.80 94.91
N LEU A 751 28.14 -10.89 94.28
CA LEU A 751 28.08 -10.80 92.82
C LEU A 751 29.32 -10.16 92.17
N ASN A 752 30.27 -9.66 92.97
CA ASN A 752 31.57 -9.15 92.51
C ASN A 752 32.69 -10.20 92.61
N GLU A 753 32.41 -11.41 93.12
CA GLU A 753 33.34 -12.54 93.12
C GLU A 753 33.77 -12.90 91.69
N THR A 754 34.92 -13.56 91.54
CA THR A 754 35.45 -13.85 90.20
C THR A 754 34.51 -14.78 89.45
N GLY A 755 34.33 -14.57 88.14
CA GLY A 755 33.36 -15.33 87.33
C GLY A 755 33.57 -16.86 87.33
N HIS A 756 34.72 -17.36 87.77
CA HIS A 756 34.98 -18.78 87.99
C HIS A 756 34.35 -19.29 89.30
N GLU A 757 34.33 -18.50 90.38
CA GLU A 757 33.74 -18.87 91.68
C GLU A 757 32.20 -18.92 91.60
N LEU A 758 31.60 -17.95 90.91
CA LEU A 758 30.15 -17.93 90.65
C LEU A 758 29.69 -19.03 89.67
N ALA A 759 30.62 -19.56 88.85
CA ALA A 759 30.34 -20.66 87.92
C ALA A 759 30.40 -22.04 88.60
N GLU A 760 30.98 -22.16 89.80
CA GLU A 760 31.00 -23.39 90.59
C GLU A 760 29.68 -23.62 91.36
N TRP A 761 28.80 -22.62 91.42
CA TRP A 761 27.50 -22.74 92.06
C TRP A 761 26.60 -23.71 91.31
N SER A 762 25.87 -24.56 92.06
CA SER A 762 24.85 -25.40 91.43
C SER A 762 23.72 -24.54 90.88
N PHE A 763 23.00 -25.03 89.87
CA PHE A 763 21.84 -24.32 89.33
C PHE A 763 20.79 -24.00 90.39
N GLU A 764 20.59 -24.88 91.39
CA GLU A 764 19.63 -24.64 92.46
C GLU A 764 20.13 -23.59 93.47
N ASP A 765 21.44 -23.51 93.73
CA ASP A 765 22.01 -22.45 94.58
C ASP A 765 21.91 -21.09 93.90
N SER A 766 22.26 -21.01 92.61
CA SER A 766 22.10 -19.78 91.82
C SER A 766 20.63 -19.35 91.72
N ARG A 767 19.68 -20.29 91.59
CA ARG A 767 18.24 -19.99 91.59
C ARG A 767 17.77 -19.46 92.93
N THR A 768 18.15 -20.11 94.02
CA THR A 768 17.77 -19.71 95.38
C THR A 768 18.29 -18.31 95.69
N TYR A 769 19.53 -18.02 95.28
CA TYR A 769 20.12 -16.69 95.43
C TYR A 769 19.40 -15.63 94.59
N ALA A 770 19.10 -15.93 93.32
CA ALA A 770 18.33 -15.04 92.46
C ALA A 770 16.92 -14.78 93.02
N GLU A 771 16.22 -15.81 93.52
CA GLU A 771 14.91 -15.69 94.15
C GLU A 771 14.96 -14.80 95.39
N GLY A 772 15.96 -14.99 96.27
CA GLY A 772 16.18 -14.15 97.44
C GLY A 772 16.48 -12.68 97.09
N MET A 773 17.26 -12.44 96.05
CA MET A 773 17.53 -11.08 95.55
C MET A 773 16.26 -10.43 94.99
N MET A 774 15.47 -11.15 94.21
CA MET A 774 14.21 -10.65 93.66
C MET A 774 13.20 -10.36 94.78
N GLU A 775 13.14 -11.20 95.82
CA GLU A 775 12.32 -10.94 97.00
C GLU A 775 12.77 -9.67 97.73
N PHE A 776 14.08 -9.49 97.93
CA PHE A 776 14.62 -8.26 98.52
C PHE A 776 14.25 -7.02 97.69
N ILE A 777 14.50 -7.05 96.38
CA ILE A 777 14.21 -5.93 95.47
C ILE A 777 12.74 -5.52 95.53
N TYR A 778 11.80 -6.46 95.52
CA TYR A 778 10.37 -6.09 95.43
C TYR A 778 9.66 -5.97 96.77
N LYS A 779 10.25 -6.41 97.89
CA LYS A 779 9.61 -6.33 99.22
C LYS A 779 10.34 -5.45 100.23
N LYS A 780 11.63 -5.15 100.05
CA LYS A 780 12.46 -4.46 101.07
C LYS A 780 13.22 -3.25 100.56
N LEU A 781 13.75 -3.29 99.34
CA LEU A 781 14.40 -2.16 98.65
C LEU A 781 13.39 -1.10 98.23
#